data_AF-A0A1B9S2P0-F1
#
_entry.id   AF-A0A1B9S2P0-F1
#
_cell.length_a   1.000
_cell.length_b   1.000
_cell.length_c   1.000
_cell.angle_alpha   90.00
_cell.angle_beta   90.00
_cell.angle_gamma   90.00
#
_symmetry.space_group_name_H-M   'P 1'
#
loop_
_entity.id
_entity.type
_entity.pdbx_description
1 polymer ?
#
loop_
_entity_poly.entity_id
_entity_poly.type
_entity_poly.pdbx_seq_one_letter_code
_entity_poly.pdbx_strand_id
1 'polypeptide(L)'
;MAVPHFSVSIVARGSGRSALLSAAYRHCAKMEFDREARTIDYTRKQGLLHEEFVIPADAPEWLRSMIADRSVAGASEAFWNKVEAFEKRSDAQLAKDVTIALPFELKAEQNIALMRDFVERHITAKGMVADWVYHDAPGNPHVHLMTTLRPLTEDGFGSKKVAVLGPDGKPIRNDAGKIVYDLWAGSTEDFNAFRDGWFACQNKHLALAGLDIRIDGRSFEKQGIDLEPTIHLGVGTKAIERKAEQSDRKQETSTPELERIELHEARRSENARRIQRRPEIVLELITREKSVFDERDVAKVLYRNIDDTRLFQSLMVRILQSPEALRLDRERMNLATGVREPAKYTTREMIRLEAEMANRANWLSGRVSHGVREAVLQATFARHSRLSDEQRTAIEHVAGGERIAAVIGRAGAGKTTMMKAAREAWEAAGYRVVGAALAGKAAEGLEKEAGIQSRTLASWELRWNQGRNQLDNKSVFVLDEAGMVSSRQMAHLVEAITKVGAKLVLVGDPEQLQPIEAGAAFRAIADRIGYAELEMIYRQRQQWMRDASLDLARGNIRKAVDAYTAHGRMIGLRLKDEAVESLIAAWDRDYDPLKTSLILAHLRRDVRMLNDMARAKLVDRGAVADGFAFKTEDGTRMFAAGDQIVFLKNEGSLGVKNGMLAKVLEAAPGRIVAEVGEGEHRRQVTIEQRFYNNLDHGYATTIHKSQGATVDRVKVLASLSLDRHLTYVAMTRHREDLAVYYGSRSFAKSGGLIPILSRRNAKETTLDYEKASFYRHALRFAEARGLHLMNVARTLARDRLEWTIRQSSRLVDLGVRLAAVATKLGFVGSIKNPRIQDPIKEAKPMVSGITTFPKSLEQAVEDKLAADAGLKKQWEDVSTRFHLVYAQPEAAFKAINVDAMIKDHSVAQSTLAKVATAPDSFGTLKGKTGVLASRADRQDREKAIANVPALARNLERYLRERAEAEMKHETEERAVRLKVSVDIPELSPAARQTLERVRDAIDRNDLPAGLEYALADKMVKVELEGFAKAVAERFGERTFLPLAAKDADGKTFETVTAGMTAGQKAEVQTAWNSIRAIQQLAAHQRTAEALKQAETLRQAKSQGLSLK
;
A
#
# COMPACT_ATOMS: atom_id res chain seq x y z
N MET A 1 -6.48 4.37 6.66
CA MET A 1 -5.32 3.50 6.46
C MET A 1 -5.75 2.07 6.80
N ALA A 2 -5.15 1.05 6.21
CA ALA A 2 -5.49 -0.33 6.52
C ALA A 2 -5.26 -0.62 8.02
N VAL A 3 -6.32 -1.04 8.73
CA VAL A 3 -6.34 -1.18 10.19
C VAL A 3 -6.40 -2.65 10.58
N PRO A 4 -5.62 -3.11 11.58
CA PRO A 4 -5.68 -4.47 12.10
C PRO A 4 -6.91 -4.73 13.00
N HIS A 5 -8.07 -4.09 12.77
CA HIS A 5 -9.20 -4.29 13.68
C HIS A 5 -9.91 -5.62 13.42
N PHE A 6 -9.93 -6.44 14.46
CA PHE A 6 -10.60 -7.73 14.50
C PHE A 6 -11.11 -7.96 15.92
N SER A 7 -12.43 -8.00 16.11
CA SER A 7 -13.05 -8.24 17.41
C SER A 7 -14.06 -9.36 17.36
N VAL A 8 -14.13 -10.14 18.43
CA VAL A 8 -15.06 -11.27 18.57
C VAL A 8 -15.86 -11.09 19.86
N SER A 9 -17.16 -11.30 19.78
CA SER A 9 -18.07 -11.35 20.93
C SER A 9 -19.02 -12.53 20.78
N ILE A 10 -19.72 -12.89 21.87
CA ILE A 10 -20.75 -13.92 21.87
C ILE A 10 -22.12 -13.26 22.01
N VAL A 11 -23.06 -13.65 21.15
CA VAL A 11 -24.47 -13.32 21.30
C VAL A 11 -25.06 -14.28 22.31
N ALA A 12 -25.36 -13.79 23.51
CA ALA A 12 -25.91 -14.60 24.60
C ALA A 12 -27.26 -14.07 25.07
N ARG A 13 -28.21 -14.99 25.28
CA ARG A 13 -29.55 -14.67 25.76
C ARG A 13 -29.54 -14.04 27.14
N GLY A 14 -28.65 -14.51 28.02
CA GLY A 14 -28.49 -13.98 29.38
C GLY A 14 -28.03 -12.51 29.44
N SER A 15 -27.48 -11.97 28.35
CA SER A 15 -27.14 -10.54 28.24
C SER A 15 -28.22 -9.73 27.51
N GLY A 16 -29.44 -10.26 27.38
CA GLY A 16 -30.54 -9.62 26.65
C GLY A 16 -30.35 -9.53 25.13
N ARG A 17 -29.40 -10.27 24.55
CA ARG A 17 -29.12 -10.28 23.10
C ARG A 17 -29.77 -11.50 22.45
N SER A 18 -30.29 -11.34 21.24
CA SER A 18 -30.81 -12.41 20.38
C SER A 18 -30.00 -12.53 19.10
N ALA A 19 -29.89 -13.74 18.57
CA ALA A 19 -29.28 -13.98 17.26
C ALA A 19 -30.11 -13.36 16.13
N LEU A 20 -31.43 -13.52 16.17
CA LEU A 20 -32.32 -12.96 15.14
C LEU A 20 -32.36 -11.43 15.20
N LEU A 21 -32.48 -10.82 16.39
CA LEU A 21 -32.39 -9.36 16.52
C LEU A 21 -31.07 -8.82 15.98
N SER A 22 -29.97 -9.55 16.26
CA SER A 22 -28.64 -9.20 15.77
C SER A 22 -28.54 -9.29 14.24
N ALA A 23 -29.14 -10.32 13.63
CA ALA A 23 -29.19 -10.51 12.20
C ALA A 23 -30.04 -9.44 11.51
N ALA A 24 -31.29 -9.22 11.96
CA ALA A 24 -32.19 -8.20 11.42
C ALA A 24 -31.54 -6.80 11.42
N TYR A 25 -30.85 -6.44 12.51
CA TYR A 25 -30.12 -5.17 12.62
C TYR A 25 -28.98 -5.03 11.60
N ARG A 26 -28.25 -6.11 11.31
CA ARG A 26 -27.11 -6.11 10.38
C ARG A 26 -27.59 -6.06 8.94
N HIS A 27 -28.52 -6.94 8.56
CA HIS A 27 -29.09 -6.98 7.21
C HIS A 27 -29.94 -5.75 6.83
N CYS A 28 -30.17 -4.82 7.77
CA CYS A 28 -31.08 -3.69 7.57
C CYS A 28 -32.46 -4.18 7.04
N ALA A 29 -32.93 -5.31 7.57
CA ALA A 29 -34.08 -6.02 7.03
C ALA A 29 -35.24 -6.05 8.03
N LYS A 30 -36.42 -6.35 7.50
CA LYS A 30 -37.59 -6.72 8.28
C LYS A 30 -37.59 -8.24 8.46
N MET A 31 -37.62 -8.72 9.69
CA MET A 31 -37.61 -10.15 10.03
C MET A 31 -38.67 -10.51 11.07
N GLU A 32 -39.30 -11.68 10.93
CA GLU A 32 -40.28 -12.18 11.90
C GLU A 32 -39.60 -12.99 13.02
N PHE A 33 -39.84 -12.62 14.28
CA PHE A 33 -39.27 -13.30 15.45
C PHE A 33 -40.25 -14.27 16.10
N ASP A 34 -40.22 -15.53 15.67
CA ASP A 34 -41.17 -16.58 16.07
C ASP A 34 -41.28 -16.73 17.59
N ARG A 35 -40.14 -16.71 18.29
CA ARG A 35 -40.07 -16.93 19.74
C ARG A 35 -40.78 -15.82 20.54
N GLU A 36 -40.76 -14.59 20.03
CA GLU A 36 -41.36 -13.42 20.69
C GLU A 36 -42.66 -12.98 20.02
N ALA A 37 -43.12 -13.71 19.00
CA ALA A 37 -44.31 -13.41 18.20
C ALA A 37 -44.39 -11.93 17.77
N ARG A 38 -43.25 -11.37 17.33
CA ARG A 38 -43.17 -9.97 16.89
C ARG A 38 -42.33 -9.80 15.65
N THR A 39 -42.62 -8.74 14.91
CA THR A 39 -41.86 -8.32 13.75
C THR A 39 -40.77 -7.31 14.13
N ILE A 40 -39.55 -7.54 13.66
CA ILE A 40 -38.40 -6.64 13.83
C ILE A 40 -38.19 -5.92 12.50
N ASP A 41 -38.16 -4.58 12.50
CA ASP A 41 -37.99 -3.80 11.26
C ASP A 41 -36.81 -2.82 11.36
N TYR A 42 -35.73 -3.12 10.63
CA TYR A 42 -34.56 -2.27 10.47
C TYR A 42 -34.37 -1.74 9.03
N THR A 43 -35.41 -1.78 8.19
CA THR A 43 -35.36 -1.34 6.78
C THR A 43 -34.95 0.13 6.60
N ARG A 44 -35.11 0.95 7.64
CA ARG A 44 -34.71 2.38 7.64
C ARG A 44 -33.22 2.61 7.88
N LYS A 45 -32.44 1.58 8.22
CA LYS A 45 -31.00 1.70 8.51
C LYS A 45 -30.20 1.75 7.21
N GLN A 46 -29.41 2.80 7.02
CA GLN A 46 -28.59 2.99 5.81
C GLN A 46 -27.15 2.49 5.98
N GLY A 47 -26.44 2.34 4.86
CA GLY A 47 -25.02 1.97 4.84
C GLY A 47 -24.75 0.48 4.63
N LEU A 48 -25.76 -0.33 4.31
CA LEU A 48 -25.58 -1.69 3.79
C LEU A 48 -25.01 -1.63 2.37
N LEU A 49 -23.80 -2.18 2.16
CA LEU A 49 -23.20 -2.29 0.84
C LEU A 49 -23.32 -3.69 0.24
N HIS A 50 -23.22 -4.72 1.08
CA HIS A 50 -23.23 -6.11 0.64
C HIS A 50 -23.61 -7.04 1.78
N GLU A 51 -24.29 -8.13 1.48
CA GLU A 51 -24.68 -9.16 2.44
C GLU A 51 -24.57 -10.56 1.83
N GLU A 52 -24.17 -11.55 2.62
CA GLU A 52 -24.18 -12.95 2.23
C GLU A 52 -24.46 -13.87 3.41
N PHE A 53 -25.25 -14.89 3.13
CA PHE A 53 -25.49 -16.02 4.00
C PHE A 53 -24.86 -17.26 3.38
N VAL A 54 -23.72 -17.69 3.93
CA VAL A 54 -22.90 -18.75 3.35
C VAL A 54 -22.90 -19.96 4.26
N ILE A 55 -23.26 -21.11 3.70
CA ILE A 55 -23.25 -22.40 4.41
C ILE A 55 -22.04 -23.25 3.98
N PRO A 56 -21.56 -24.18 4.84
CA PRO A 56 -20.55 -25.17 4.45
C PRO A 56 -20.98 -26.03 3.26
N ALA A 57 -20.02 -26.48 2.46
CA ALA A 57 -20.30 -27.33 1.29
C ALA A 57 -20.90 -28.70 1.67
N ASP A 58 -20.61 -29.18 2.88
CA ASP A 58 -21.14 -30.39 3.52
C ASP A 58 -22.36 -30.10 4.41
N ALA A 59 -23.00 -28.93 4.26
CA ALA A 59 -24.21 -28.61 5.02
C ALA A 59 -25.31 -29.66 4.78
N PRO A 60 -26.07 -30.04 5.83
CA PRO A 60 -27.11 -31.05 5.74
C PRO A 60 -28.28 -30.59 4.85
N GLU A 61 -29.03 -31.55 4.32
CA GLU A 61 -30.07 -31.29 3.32
C GLU A 61 -31.15 -30.34 3.84
N TRP A 62 -31.55 -30.47 5.12
CA TRP A 62 -32.52 -29.57 5.73
C TRP A 62 -32.09 -28.09 5.70
N LEU A 63 -30.78 -27.81 5.76
CA LEU A 63 -30.28 -26.44 5.71
C LEU A 63 -30.22 -25.92 4.27
N ARG A 64 -29.86 -26.78 3.31
CA ARG A 64 -29.87 -26.43 1.88
C ARG A 64 -31.29 -26.11 1.42
N SER A 65 -32.23 -27.00 1.69
CA SER A 65 -33.65 -26.81 1.37
C SER A 65 -34.25 -25.59 2.09
N MET A 66 -33.78 -25.28 3.30
CA MET A 66 -34.19 -24.08 4.02
C MET A 66 -33.81 -22.79 3.29
N ILE A 67 -32.69 -22.72 2.57
CA ILE A 67 -32.21 -21.45 2.01
C ILE A 67 -32.39 -21.32 0.49
N ALA A 68 -32.63 -22.43 -0.23
CA ALA A 68 -32.56 -22.51 -1.70
C ALA A 68 -33.35 -21.43 -2.46
N ASP A 69 -34.52 -21.02 -1.96
CA ASP A 69 -35.42 -20.08 -2.62
C ASP A 69 -35.64 -18.78 -1.82
N ARG A 70 -34.76 -18.49 -0.87
CA ARG A 70 -34.87 -17.30 0.00
C ARG A 70 -33.88 -16.21 -0.41
N SER A 71 -34.24 -14.96 -0.15
CA SER A 71 -33.27 -13.87 -0.15
C SER A 71 -32.21 -14.11 0.92
N VAL A 72 -31.06 -13.43 0.85
CA VAL A 72 -30.01 -13.54 1.88
C VAL A 72 -30.55 -13.26 3.27
N ALA A 73 -31.30 -12.16 3.43
CA ALA A 73 -31.97 -11.83 4.68
C ALA A 73 -33.02 -12.88 5.08
N GLY A 74 -33.79 -13.44 4.14
CA GLY A 74 -34.76 -14.49 4.44
C GLY A 74 -34.12 -15.82 4.86
N ALA A 75 -32.96 -16.17 4.29
CA ALA A 75 -32.16 -17.32 4.71
C ALA A 75 -31.61 -17.12 6.12
N SER A 76 -31.06 -15.93 6.41
CA SER A 76 -30.60 -15.52 7.73
C SER A 76 -31.72 -15.59 8.78
N GLU A 77 -32.91 -15.04 8.46
CA GLU A 77 -34.09 -15.09 9.32
C GLU A 77 -34.46 -16.53 9.71
N ALA A 78 -34.68 -17.38 8.70
CA ALA A 78 -35.11 -18.75 8.92
C ALA A 78 -34.08 -19.54 9.73
N PHE A 79 -32.80 -19.33 9.46
CA PHE A 79 -31.73 -20.03 10.16
C PHE A 79 -31.60 -19.60 11.62
N TRP A 80 -31.56 -18.30 11.90
CA TRP A 80 -31.40 -17.81 13.27
C TRP A 80 -32.65 -18.05 14.13
N ASN A 81 -33.86 -18.05 13.55
CA ASN A 81 -35.06 -18.55 14.25
C ASN A 81 -34.91 -20.02 14.66
N LYS A 82 -34.35 -20.87 13.79
CA LYS A 82 -34.10 -22.27 14.13
C LYS A 82 -33.05 -22.44 15.23
N VAL A 83 -32.01 -21.60 15.27
CA VAL A 83 -31.04 -21.56 16.39
C VAL A 83 -31.71 -21.12 17.70
N GLU A 84 -32.54 -20.09 17.67
CA GLU A 84 -33.25 -19.55 18.83
C GLU A 84 -34.25 -20.54 19.43
N ALA A 85 -34.94 -21.30 18.58
CA ALA A 85 -35.83 -22.39 18.98
C ALA A 85 -35.07 -23.60 19.53
N PHE A 86 -33.91 -23.93 18.96
CA PHE A 86 -33.09 -25.07 19.41
C PHE A 86 -32.51 -24.86 20.81
N GLU A 87 -31.99 -23.66 21.10
CA GLU A 87 -31.39 -23.35 22.39
C GLU A 87 -32.46 -23.04 23.45
N LYS A 88 -32.63 -23.93 24.45
CA LYS A 88 -33.70 -23.82 25.46
C LYS A 88 -33.34 -23.00 26.71
N ARG A 89 -32.06 -22.94 27.09
CA ARG A 89 -31.62 -22.29 28.35
C ARG A 89 -31.73 -20.77 28.31
N SER A 90 -32.07 -20.14 29.43
CA SER A 90 -32.15 -18.68 29.55
C SER A 90 -30.81 -17.96 29.35
N ASP A 91 -29.69 -18.63 29.66
CA ASP A 91 -28.31 -18.14 29.50
C ASP A 91 -27.62 -18.68 28.23
N ALA A 92 -28.37 -19.20 27.27
CA ALA A 92 -27.80 -19.82 26.08
C ALA A 92 -26.94 -18.84 25.25
N GLN A 93 -25.76 -19.31 24.84
CA GLN A 93 -24.93 -18.66 23.81
C GLN A 93 -25.41 -19.11 22.43
N LEU A 94 -25.76 -18.16 21.57
CA LEU A 94 -26.52 -18.38 20.34
C LEU A 94 -25.63 -18.30 19.10
N ALA A 95 -24.76 -17.31 19.03
CA ALA A 95 -23.87 -17.07 17.90
C ALA A 95 -22.54 -16.47 18.34
N LYS A 96 -21.48 -16.69 17.55
CA LYS A 96 -20.24 -15.94 17.61
C LYS A 96 -20.31 -14.78 16.61
N ASP A 97 -20.09 -13.57 17.09
CA ASP A 97 -20.24 -12.32 16.35
C ASP A 97 -18.86 -11.65 16.21
N VAL A 98 -18.40 -11.52 14.97
CA VAL A 98 -17.09 -11.00 14.62
C VAL A 98 -17.28 -9.66 13.92
N THR A 99 -16.62 -8.61 14.42
CA THR A 99 -16.63 -7.29 13.78
C THR A 99 -15.23 -6.98 13.28
N ILE A 100 -15.13 -6.64 12.01
CA ILE A 100 -13.87 -6.57 11.28
C ILE A 100 -13.80 -5.26 10.50
N ALA A 101 -12.71 -4.51 10.62
CA ALA A 101 -12.51 -3.33 9.76
C ALA A 101 -11.90 -3.73 8.42
N LEU A 102 -12.42 -3.17 7.34
CA LEU A 102 -11.92 -3.36 5.99
C LEU A 102 -10.92 -2.24 5.62
N PRO A 103 -9.90 -2.52 4.80
CA PRO A 103 -9.01 -1.47 4.31
C PRO A 103 -9.75 -0.42 3.47
N PHE A 104 -9.56 0.85 3.80
CA PHE A 104 -10.09 1.97 3.02
C PHE A 104 -9.37 2.12 1.67
N GLU A 105 -8.13 1.63 1.57
CA GLU A 105 -7.33 1.65 0.34
C GLU A 105 -7.84 0.64 -0.71
N LEU A 106 -8.73 -0.27 -0.32
CA LEU A 106 -9.40 -1.22 -1.21
C LEU A 106 -10.77 -0.69 -1.59
N LYS A 107 -11.14 -0.90 -2.86
CA LYS A 107 -12.50 -0.63 -3.35
C LYS A 107 -13.50 -1.60 -2.69
N ALA A 108 -14.77 -1.22 -2.65
CA ALA A 108 -15.82 -2.05 -2.06
C ALA A 108 -15.82 -3.48 -2.62
N GLU A 109 -15.66 -3.66 -3.94
CA GLU A 109 -15.63 -4.98 -4.56
C GLU A 109 -14.38 -5.80 -4.16
N GLN A 110 -13.26 -5.12 -3.92
CA GLN A 110 -12.03 -5.75 -3.44
C GLN A 110 -12.17 -6.17 -1.96
N ASN A 111 -12.90 -5.39 -1.16
CA ASN A 111 -13.23 -5.72 0.22
C ASN A 111 -14.24 -6.86 0.33
N ILE A 112 -15.22 -6.94 -0.56
CA ILE A 112 -16.14 -8.09 -0.68
C ILE A 112 -15.35 -9.36 -1.01
N ALA A 113 -14.44 -9.29 -1.99
CA ALA A 113 -13.57 -10.42 -2.35
C ALA A 113 -12.63 -10.83 -1.20
N LEU A 114 -12.16 -9.86 -0.40
CA LEU A 114 -11.39 -10.09 0.81
C LEU A 114 -12.21 -10.87 1.84
N MET A 115 -13.44 -10.43 2.11
CA MET A 115 -14.30 -11.06 3.08
C MET A 115 -14.72 -12.47 2.66
N ARG A 116 -15.09 -12.67 1.39
CA ARG A 116 -15.41 -14.01 0.84
C ARG A 116 -14.26 -14.99 1.05
N ASP A 117 -13.04 -14.60 0.69
CA ASP A 117 -11.85 -15.44 0.85
C ASP A 117 -11.52 -15.71 2.33
N PHE A 118 -11.84 -14.80 3.24
CA PHE A 118 -11.71 -15.03 4.68
C PHE A 118 -12.77 -15.99 5.23
N VAL A 119 -14.04 -15.79 4.87
CA VAL A 119 -15.18 -16.64 5.26
C VAL A 119 -14.95 -18.08 4.81
N GLU A 120 -14.55 -18.25 3.57
CA GLU A 120 -14.34 -19.56 2.98
C GLU A 120 -13.25 -20.36 3.70
N ARG A 121 -12.09 -19.74 3.96
CA ARG A 121 -10.93 -20.41 4.59
C ARG A 121 -11.12 -20.72 6.06
N HIS A 122 -11.72 -19.78 6.78
CA HIS A 122 -11.64 -19.79 8.24
C HIS A 122 -12.98 -20.08 8.92
N ILE A 123 -14.10 -20.00 8.20
CA ILE A 123 -15.44 -20.28 8.73
C ILE A 123 -16.03 -21.53 8.07
N THR A 124 -16.39 -21.48 6.79
CA THR A 124 -17.14 -22.57 6.16
C THR A 124 -16.29 -23.84 6.03
N ALA A 125 -14.97 -23.72 5.83
CA ALA A 125 -14.05 -24.85 5.89
C ALA A 125 -13.98 -25.56 7.26
N LYS A 126 -14.49 -24.94 8.34
CA LYS A 126 -14.62 -25.56 9.67
C LYS A 126 -16.04 -26.10 9.94
N GLY A 127 -16.90 -26.17 8.93
CA GLY A 127 -18.30 -26.61 9.07
C GLY A 127 -19.20 -25.57 9.75
N MET A 128 -18.77 -24.30 9.81
CA MET A 128 -19.56 -23.20 10.39
C MET A 128 -20.36 -22.46 9.32
N VAL A 129 -21.59 -22.08 9.65
CA VAL A 129 -22.34 -21.11 8.85
C VAL A 129 -21.72 -19.72 9.04
N ALA A 130 -21.64 -18.95 7.97
CA ALA A 130 -21.16 -17.59 7.94
C ALA A 130 -22.25 -16.67 7.42
N ASP A 131 -22.83 -15.87 8.32
CA ASP A 131 -23.78 -14.83 7.98
C ASP A 131 -23.10 -13.48 8.12
N TRP A 132 -22.78 -12.82 7.00
CA TRP A 132 -21.97 -11.60 7.05
C TRP A 132 -22.52 -10.46 6.23
N VAL A 133 -22.30 -9.27 6.77
CA VAL A 133 -22.82 -8.03 6.24
C VAL A 133 -21.72 -6.97 6.22
N TYR A 134 -21.48 -6.40 5.05
CA TYR A 134 -20.58 -5.28 4.83
C TYR A 134 -21.36 -3.97 4.92
N HIS A 135 -21.01 -3.17 5.92
CA HIS A 135 -21.41 -1.79 6.03
C HIS A 135 -20.29 -0.81 5.65
N ASP A 136 -20.68 0.31 5.05
CA ASP A 136 -19.82 1.47 4.89
C ASP A 136 -20.62 2.74 5.21
N ALA A 137 -20.50 3.18 6.45
CA ALA A 137 -20.78 4.57 6.79
C ALA A 137 -19.56 5.40 6.36
N PRO A 138 -19.71 6.62 5.81
CA PRO A 138 -18.63 7.36 5.16
C PRO A 138 -17.27 7.28 5.88
N GLY A 139 -16.33 6.52 5.30
CA GLY A 139 -14.97 6.36 5.84
C GLY A 139 -14.79 5.29 6.91
N ASN A 140 -15.79 4.43 7.15
CA ASN A 140 -15.73 3.31 8.11
C ASN A 140 -16.24 2.01 7.48
N PRO A 141 -15.53 1.45 6.48
CA PRO A 141 -15.90 0.17 5.89
C PRO A 141 -15.61 -0.95 6.90
N HIS A 142 -16.64 -1.70 7.28
CA HIS A 142 -16.54 -2.79 8.25
C HIS A 142 -17.53 -3.92 7.95
N VAL A 143 -17.19 -5.13 8.37
CA VAL A 143 -18.04 -6.31 8.26
C VAL A 143 -18.45 -6.76 9.64
N HIS A 144 -19.74 -7.08 9.78
CA HIS A 144 -20.20 -7.97 10.85
C HIS A 144 -20.35 -9.38 10.28
N LEU A 145 -19.79 -10.37 10.95
CA LEU A 145 -19.84 -11.78 10.59
C LEU A 145 -20.36 -12.58 11.80
N MET A 146 -21.55 -13.15 11.68
CA MET A 146 -22.14 -14.05 12.63
C MET A 146 -21.89 -15.50 12.21
N THR A 147 -21.53 -16.34 13.18
CA THR A 147 -21.21 -17.75 12.96
C THR A 147 -21.81 -18.63 14.03
N THR A 148 -22.08 -19.88 13.67
CA THR A 148 -22.63 -20.88 14.59
C THR A 148 -21.67 -21.22 15.73
N LEU A 149 -22.23 -21.68 16.86
CA LEU A 149 -21.48 -22.20 18.01
C LEU A 149 -21.57 -23.72 18.16
N ARG A 150 -22.32 -24.39 17.28
CA ARG A 150 -22.53 -25.84 17.25
C ARG A 150 -22.33 -26.39 15.84
N PRO A 151 -21.81 -27.62 15.70
CA PRO A 151 -21.76 -28.29 14.42
C PRO A 151 -23.16 -28.53 13.87
N LEU A 152 -23.28 -28.51 12.54
CA LEU A 152 -24.47 -28.97 11.83
C LEU A 152 -24.43 -30.50 11.72
N THR A 153 -25.60 -31.13 11.87
CA THR A 153 -25.82 -32.57 11.76
C THR A 153 -27.07 -32.82 10.91
N GLU A 154 -27.25 -34.03 10.40
CA GLU A 154 -28.43 -34.38 9.59
C GLU A 154 -29.75 -34.11 10.31
N ASP A 155 -29.78 -34.26 11.64
CA ASP A 155 -30.99 -34.07 12.44
C ASP A 155 -31.11 -32.69 13.11
N GLY A 156 -30.14 -31.77 12.88
CA GLY A 156 -30.13 -30.43 13.47
C GLY A 156 -28.77 -29.97 13.97
N PHE A 157 -28.69 -29.41 15.19
CA PHE A 157 -27.44 -28.89 15.76
C PHE A 157 -26.82 -29.85 16.79
N GLY A 158 -25.52 -30.12 16.66
CA GLY A 158 -24.79 -31.03 17.55
C GLY A 158 -24.32 -30.42 18.87
N SER A 159 -23.46 -31.16 19.60
CA SER A 159 -22.90 -30.73 20.88
C SER A 159 -21.89 -29.59 20.73
N LYS A 160 -21.87 -28.64 21.67
CA LYS A 160 -20.83 -27.58 21.76
C LYS A 160 -19.45 -28.14 22.14
N LYS A 161 -19.43 -29.25 22.89
CA LYS A 161 -18.23 -30.01 23.23
C LYS A 161 -18.19 -31.24 22.34
N VAL A 162 -17.20 -31.30 21.46
CA VAL A 162 -17.04 -32.37 20.49
C VAL A 162 -15.83 -33.18 20.90
N ALA A 163 -15.96 -34.51 20.84
CA ALA A 163 -14.86 -35.39 21.19
C ALA A 163 -13.71 -35.19 20.19
N VAL A 164 -12.49 -35.06 20.71
CA VAL A 164 -11.30 -35.02 19.86
C VAL A 164 -11.08 -36.42 19.31
N LEU A 165 -11.13 -36.57 18.00
CA LEU A 165 -10.96 -37.87 17.35
C LEU A 165 -9.48 -38.09 17.00
N GLY A 166 -9.01 -39.31 17.23
CA GLY A 166 -7.70 -39.79 16.81
C GLY A 166 -7.67 -40.13 15.32
N PRO A 167 -6.49 -40.46 14.78
CA PRO A 167 -6.33 -40.84 13.36
C PRO A 167 -7.18 -42.05 12.94
N ASP A 168 -7.61 -42.87 13.88
CA ASP A 168 -8.48 -44.04 13.71
C ASP A 168 -9.98 -43.70 13.76
N GLY A 169 -10.33 -42.42 13.85
CA GLY A 169 -11.71 -41.94 13.99
C GLY A 169 -12.32 -42.18 15.37
N LYS A 170 -11.56 -42.70 16.35
CA LYS A 170 -12.04 -42.96 17.71
C LYS A 170 -11.71 -41.79 18.64
N PRO A 171 -12.54 -41.52 19.67
CA PRO A 171 -12.25 -40.47 20.63
C PRO A 171 -10.92 -40.68 21.38
N ILE A 172 -10.04 -39.68 21.34
CA ILE A 172 -8.79 -39.65 22.10
C ILE A 172 -9.13 -39.66 23.59
N ARG A 173 -8.37 -40.45 24.36
CA ARG A 173 -8.47 -40.51 25.82
C ARG A 173 -7.20 -39.99 26.47
N ASN A 174 -7.33 -39.30 27.59
CA ASN A 174 -6.19 -38.85 28.39
C ASN A 174 -5.60 -39.99 29.25
N ASP A 175 -4.52 -39.72 29.98
CA ASP A 175 -3.82 -40.69 30.85
C ASP A 175 -4.72 -41.31 31.93
N ALA A 176 -5.85 -40.67 32.24
CA ALA A 176 -6.87 -41.17 33.16
C ALA A 176 -8.01 -41.95 32.46
N GLY A 177 -7.87 -42.27 31.17
CA GLY A 177 -8.84 -43.02 30.37
C GLY A 177 -10.11 -42.25 29.97
N LYS A 178 -10.18 -40.93 30.22
CA LYS A 178 -11.35 -40.08 29.89
C LYS A 178 -11.22 -39.50 28.48
N ILE A 179 -12.35 -39.44 27.76
CA ILE A 179 -12.40 -38.83 26.42
C ILE A 179 -12.04 -37.34 26.50
N VAL A 180 -11.15 -36.90 25.61
CA VAL A 180 -10.77 -35.50 25.43
C VAL A 180 -11.82 -34.80 24.58
N TYR A 181 -12.30 -33.64 25.03
CA TYR A 181 -13.30 -32.85 24.34
C TYR A 181 -12.77 -31.44 24.10
N ASP A 182 -13.06 -30.91 22.92
CA ASP A 182 -12.81 -29.51 22.57
C ASP A 182 -14.12 -28.75 22.36
N LEU A 183 -14.04 -27.44 22.56
CA LEU A 183 -15.10 -26.51 22.21
C LEU A 183 -15.12 -26.35 20.69
N TRP A 184 -16.24 -26.70 20.06
CA TRP A 184 -16.38 -26.61 18.60
C TRP A 184 -16.18 -25.18 18.06
N ALA A 185 -16.59 -24.17 18.85
CA ALA A 185 -16.42 -22.77 18.51
C ALA A 185 -14.95 -22.28 18.55
N GLY A 186 -14.03 -23.10 19.08
CA GLY A 186 -12.60 -22.82 19.23
C GLY A 186 -12.21 -22.35 20.64
N SER A 187 -10.91 -22.47 20.92
CA SER A 187 -10.20 -21.98 22.11
C SER A 187 -9.62 -20.57 21.92
N THR A 188 -8.92 -20.04 22.93
CA THR A 188 -8.16 -18.78 22.82
C THR A 188 -7.02 -18.89 21.79
N GLU A 189 -6.42 -20.07 21.64
CA GLU A 189 -5.38 -20.30 20.61
C GLU A 189 -5.99 -20.29 19.20
N ASP A 190 -7.16 -20.91 19.04
CA ASP A 190 -7.93 -20.83 17.79
C ASP A 190 -8.32 -19.39 17.43
N PHE A 191 -8.59 -18.56 18.43
CA PHE A 191 -8.84 -17.13 18.22
C PHE A 191 -7.62 -16.41 17.66
N ASN A 192 -6.42 -16.67 18.20
CA ASN A 192 -5.19 -16.05 17.68
C ASN A 192 -4.92 -16.51 16.23
N ALA A 193 -5.06 -17.81 15.93
CA ALA A 193 -4.92 -18.32 14.57
C ALA A 193 -5.99 -17.72 13.63
N PHE A 194 -7.23 -17.55 14.10
CA PHE A 194 -8.32 -16.94 13.34
C PHE A 194 -8.05 -15.45 13.03
N ARG A 195 -7.53 -14.71 14.00
CA ARG A 195 -7.13 -13.30 13.83
C ARG A 195 -5.90 -13.16 12.93
N ASP A 196 -4.89 -13.99 13.11
CA ASP A 196 -3.67 -13.92 12.32
C ASP A 196 -3.95 -14.34 10.86
N GLY A 197 -4.89 -15.27 10.66
CA GLY A 197 -5.49 -15.60 9.36
C GLY A 197 -6.17 -14.40 8.70
N TRP A 198 -6.90 -13.59 9.47
CA TRP A 198 -7.46 -12.32 8.97
C TRP A 198 -6.37 -11.36 8.48
N PHE A 199 -5.33 -11.12 9.26
CA PHE A 199 -4.23 -10.23 8.85
C PHE A 199 -3.47 -10.77 7.64
N ALA A 200 -3.26 -12.08 7.57
CA ALA A 200 -2.68 -12.73 6.41
C ALA A 200 -3.55 -12.53 5.16
N CYS A 201 -4.87 -12.63 5.30
CA CYS A 201 -5.84 -12.37 4.23
C CYS A 201 -5.81 -10.89 3.80
N GLN A 202 -5.87 -9.97 4.76
CA GLN A 202 -5.86 -8.53 4.52
C GLN A 202 -4.58 -8.08 3.79
N ASN A 203 -3.41 -8.51 4.26
CA ASN A 203 -2.12 -8.24 3.61
C ASN A 203 -2.03 -8.74 2.18
N LYS A 204 -2.57 -9.94 1.96
CA LYS A 204 -2.71 -10.53 0.65
C LYS A 204 -3.57 -9.64 -0.25
N HIS A 205 -4.73 -9.17 0.22
CA HIS A 205 -5.66 -8.36 -0.57
C HIS A 205 -5.17 -6.91 -0.79
N LEU A 206 -4.37 -6.37 0.13
CA LEU A 206 -3.65 -5.09 -0.06
C LEU A 206 -2.56 -5.22 -1.14
N ALA A 207 -1.74 -6.28 -1.07
CA ALA A 207 -0.81 -6.59 -2.14
C ALA A 207 -1.56 -6.71 -3.48
N LEU A 208 -2.79 -7.28 -3.46
CA LEU A 208 -3.62 -7.44 -4.65
C LEU A 208 -4.01 -6.16 -5.36
N ALA A 209 -4.14 -5.09 -4.60
CA ALA A 209 -4.42 -3.77 -5.12
C ALA A 209 -3.16 -3.01 -5.56
N GLY A 210 -1.97 -3.60 -5.45
CA GLY A 210 -0.70 -2.94 -5.77
C GLY A 210 -0.23 -1.96 -4.71
N LEU A 211 -0.67 -2.18 -3.47
CA LEU A 211 -0.29 -1.37 -2.33
C LEU A 211 0.88 -2.07 -1.61
N ASP A 212 1.99 -1.36 -1.49
CA ASP A 212 3.12 -1.73 -0.64
C ASP A 212 2.82 -1.39 0.83
N ILE A 213 1.61 -1.76 1.27
CA ILE A 213 1.14 -1.61 2.65
C ILE A 213 1.07 -3.02 3.23
N ARG A 214 1.65 -3.20 4.42
CA ARG A 214 1.57 -4.43 5.20
C ARG A 214 1.13 -4.12 6.62
N ILE A 215 0.39 -5.05 7.19
CA ILE A 215 -0.18 -5.01 8.52
C ILE A 215 0.54 -6.07 9.34
N ASP A 216 1.18 -5.66 10.43
CA ASP A 216 1.74 -6.56 11.43
C ASP A 216 0.71 -6.79 12.55
N GLY A 217 0.36 -8.06 12.77
CA GLY A 217 -0.58 -8.48 13.81
C GLY A 217 0.00 -8.50 15.23
N ARG A 218 1.32 -8.34 15.40
CA ARG A 218 1.97 -8.25 16.71
C ARG A 218 1.57 -6.94 17.41
N SER A 219 1.47 -6.96 18.73
CA SER A 219 1.28 -5.73 19.51
C SER A 219 2.46 -4.77 19.31
N PHE A 220 2.22 -3.47 19.46
CA PHE A 220 3.29 -2.47 19.44
C PHE A 220 4.37 -2.77 20.49
N GLU A 221 4.01 -3.29 21.66
CA GLU A 221 4.95 -3.77 22.68
C GLU A 221 5.89 -4.87 22.16
N LYS A 222 5.36 -5.94 21.53
CA LYS A 222 6.19 -7.01 20.92
C LYS A 222 7.04 -6.50 19.76
N GLN A 223 6.64 -5.38 19.18
CA GLN A 223 7.42 -4.67 18.19
C GLN A 223 8.45 -3.73 18.84
N GLY A 224 8.38 -3.42 20.13
CA GLY A 224 9.24 -2.43 20.78
C GLY A 224 8.85 -0.97 20.48
N ILE A 225 7.58 -0.73 20.16
CA ILE A 225 7.00 0.57 19.85
C ILE A 225 6.17 1.02 21.04
N ASP A 226 6.48 2.19 21.60
CA ASP A 226 5.78 2.75 22.75
C ASP A 226 4.48 3.47 22.34
N LEU A 227 3.54 2.71 21.79
CA LEU A 227 2.17 3.15 21.52
C LEU A 227 1.20 2.07 21.97
N GLU A 228 -0.01 2.49 22.33
CA GLU A 228 -1.11 1.58 22.58
C GLU A 228 -1.91 1.33 21.29
N PRO A 229 -2.24 0.07 20.98
CA PRO A 229 -3.17 -0.21 19.90
C PRO A 229 -4.52 0.47 20.15
N THR A 230 -4.95 1.34 19.22
CA THR A 230 -6.24 2.02 19.30
C THR A 230 -7.38 1.00 19.18
N ILE A 231 -8.49 1.27 19.89
CA ILE A 231 -9.71 0.46 19.83
C ILE A 231 -10.47 0.81 18.56
N HIS A 232 -11.35 -0.06 18.08
CA HIS A 232 -12.27 0.32 17.02
C HIS A 232 -13.58 0.80 17.60
N LEU A 233 -14.07 1.92 17.06
CA LEU A 233 -15.39 2.45 17.37
C LEU A 233 -16.36 2.09 16.26
N GLY A 234 -17.37 1.30 16.61
CA GLY A 234 -18.47 0.96 15.72
C GLY A 234 -19.41 2.16 15.49
N VAL A 235 -20.22 2.06 14.45
CA VAL A 235 -21.19 3.10 14.05
C VAL A 235 -22.33 3.31 15.07
N GLY A 236 -22.75 2.26 15.79
CA GLY A 236 -23.78 2.35 16.83
C GLY A 236 -23.35 3.19 18.03
N THR A 237 -22.08 3.05 18.41
CA THR A 237 -21.45 3.75 19.52
C THR A 237 -21.45 5.27 19.28
N LYS A 238 -21.06 5.72 18.08
CA LYS A 238 -21.10 7.14 17.64
C LYS A 238 -22.51 7.70 17.39
N ALA A 239 -23.51 6.83 17.26
CA ALA A 239 -24.91 7.24 17.10
C ALA A 239 -25.59 7.46 18.46
N ILE A 240 -25.18 6.70 19.49
CA ILE A 240 -25.59 6.90 20.89
C ILE A 240 -25.01 8.19 21.45
N GLU A 241 -23.75 8.51 21.16
CA GLU A 241 -23.13 9.81 21.46
C GLU A 241 -23.96 10.98 20.91
N ARG A 242 -24.30 10.94 19.62
CA ARG A 242 -25.18 11.94 18.96
C ARG A 242 -26.57 12.05 19.57
N LYS A 243 -27.13 10.95 20.11
CA LYS A 243 -28.42 10.97 20.82
C LYS A 243 -28.29 11.52 22.23
N ALA A 244 -27.19 11.25 22.93
CA ALA A 244 -26.91 11.76 24.26
C ALA A 244 -26.68 13.29 24.26
N GLU A 245 -26.03 13.83 23.22
CA GLU A 245 -25.87 15.28 23.02
C GLU A 245 -27.19 16.01 22.70
N GLN A 246 -28.20 15.30 22.18
CA GLN A 246 -29.52 15.85 21.84
C GLN A 246 -30.54 15.78 22.98
N SER A 247 -30.24 15.02 24.05
CA SER A 247 -31.13 14.87 25.20
C SER A 247 -30.50 15.51 26.44
N ASP A 248 -31.09 16.60 26.94
CA ASP A 248 -30.68 17.34 28.17
C ASP A 248 -30.82 16.52 29.49
N ARG A 249 -30.92 15.20 29.43
CA ARG A 249 -31.04 14.31 30.60
C ARG A 249 -29.74 13.57 30.83
N LYS A 250 -28.88 14.14 31.69
CA LYS A 250 -27.88 13.39 32.44
C LYS A 250 -28.62 12.38 33.33
N GLN A 251 -28.76 11.13 32.89
CA GLN A 251 -29.20 10.03 33.75
C GLN A 251 -28.03 9.10 34.03
N GLU A 252 -27.81 8.82 35.31
CA GLU A 252 -26.65 8.20 35.98
C GLU A 252 -26.41 6.71 35.67
N THR A 253 -26.60 6.28 34.43
CA THR A 253 -26.25 4.90 34.02
C THR A 253 -25.29 4.93 32.85
N SER A 254 -24.00 4.69 33.12
CA SER A 254 -22.97 4.51 32.11
C SER A 254 -23.35 3.33 31.21
N THR A 255 -23.52 3.60 29.91
CA THR A 255 -23.76 2.53 28.93
C THR A 255 -22.40 1.99 28.46
N PRO A 256 -22.23 0.65 28.27
CA PRO A 256 -20.97 0.03 27.84
C PRO A 256 -20.42 0.55 26.50
N GLU A 257 -21.26 1.19 25.70
CA GLU A 257 -20.88 1.78 24.41
C GLU A 257 -20.19 3.14 24.58
N LEU A 258 -20.63 3.99 25.53
CA LEU A 258 -19.96 5.26 25.84
C LEU A 258 -18.56 5.02 26.41
N GLU A 259 -18.40 4.04 27.31
CA GLU A 259 -17.09 3.63 27.86
C GLU A 259 -16.09 3.22 26.76
N ARG A 260 -16.56 2.64 25.65
CA ARG A 260 -15.70 2.21 24.54
C ARG A 260 -15.19 3.38 23.70
N ILE A 261 -16.02 4.42 23.51
CA ILE A 261 -15.61 5.71 22.92
C ILE A 261 -14.59 6.37 23.81
N GLU A 262 -14.92 6.52 25.10
CA GLU A 262 -14.02 7.09 26.09
C GLU A 262 -12.69 6.34 26.13
N LEU A 263 -12.69 5.01 26.08
CA LEU A 263 -11.46 4.20 26.07
C LEU A 263 -10.67 4.33 24.74
N HIS A 264 -11.35 4.42 23.59
CA HIS A 264 -10.68 4.67 22.31
C HIS A 264 -10.06 6.06 22.26
N GLU A 265 -10.82 7.08 22.67
CA GLU A 265 -10.36 8.46 22.76
C GLU A 265 -9.28 8.59 23.81
N ALA A 266 -9.36 7.86 24.92
CA ALA A 266 -8.30 7.76 25.92
C ALA A 266 -7.04 7.14 25.32
N ARG A 267 -7.12 6.05 24.54
CA ARG A 267 -5.94 5.47 23.86
C ARG A 267 -5.39 6.35 22.76
N ARG A 268 -6.24 7.00 21.96
CA ARG A 268 -5.82 7.97 20.95
C ARG A 268 -5.17 9.17 21.59
N SER A 269 -5.75 9.67 22.67
CA SER A 269 -5.23 10.77 23.47
C SER A 269 -3.95 10.37 24.20
N GLU A 270 -3.83 9.14 24.67
CA GLU A 270 -2.61 8.62 25.28
C GLU A 270 -1.51 8.44 24.23
N ASN A 271 -1.82 7.89 23.06
CA ASN A 271 -0.89 7.87 21.93
C ASN A 271 -0.50 9.28 21.49
N ALA A 272 -1.45 10.21 21.42
CA ALA A 272 -1.19 11.61 21.11
C ALA A 272 -0.27 12.23 22.17
N ARG A 273 -0.48 11.92 23.47
CA ARG A 273 0.40 12.34 24.57
C ARG A 273 1.77 11.69 24.47
N ARG A 274 1.89 10.40 24.14
CA ARG A 274 3.16 9.70 23.93
C ARG A 274 3.93 10.29 22.76
N ILE A 275 3.27 10.51 21.62
CA ILE A 275 3.84 11.20 20.45
C ILE A 275 4.20 12.64 20.81
N GLN A 276 3.39 13.34 21.59
CA GLN A 276 3.68 14.71 22.00
C GLN A 276 4.87 14.80 22.96
N ARG A 277 5.01 13.83 23.87
CA ARG A 277 6.15 13.68 24.78
C ARG A 277 7.41 13.27 24.03
N ARG A 278 7.31 12.29 23.13
CA ARG A 278 8.39 11.71 22.35
C ARG A 278 7.99 11.56 20.87
N PRO A 279 8.09 12.63 20.06
CA PRO A 279 7.70 12.61 18.65
C PRO A 279 8.51 11.60 17.80
N GLU A 280 9.69 11.19 18.27
CA GLU A 280 10.60 10.26 17.61
C GLU A 280 10.01 8.87 17.38
N ILE A 281 8.97 8.47 18.12
CA ILE A 281 8.25 7.20 17.92
C ILE A 281 7.73 7.08 16.48
N VAL A 282 7.38 8.20 15.85
CA VAL A 282 6.95 8.25 14.44
C VAL A 282 8.09 7.85 13.50
N LEU A 283 9.32 8.28 13.80
CA LEU A 283 10.50 7.94 13.01
C LEU A 283 10.85 6.45 13.14
N GLU A 284 10.68 5.86 14.32
CA GLU A 284 10.88 4.42 14.56
C GLU A 284 9.91 3.55 13.73
N LEU A 285 8.65 3.96 13.62
CA LEU A 285 7.65 3.29 12.79
C LEU A 285 8.05 3.30 11.30
N ILE A 286 8.47 4.46 10.78
CA ILE A 286 8.81 4.63 9.37
C ILE A 286 10.09 3.88 9.01
N THR A 287 11.11 3.96 9.87
CA THR A 287 12.46 3.43 9.57
C THR A 287 12.61 1.92 9.73
N ARG A 288 11.53 1.21 10.04
CA ARG A 288 11.44 -0.26 9.90
C ARG A 288 11.37 -0.70 8.44
N GLU A 289 10.59 0.03 7.65
CA GLU A 289 10.30 -0.35 6.25
C GLU A 289 11.11 0.47 5.25
N LYS A 290 11.64 1.64 5.67
CA LYS A 290 12.32 2.58 4.78
C LYS A 290 13.59 3.17 5.42
N SER A 291 14.73 3.09 4.73
CA SER A 291 15.94 3.81 5.18
C SER A 291 15.83 5.31 4.92
N VAL A 292 15.09 5.69 3.88
CA VAL A 292 14.86 7.07 3.45
C VAL A 292 13.35 7.30 3.32
N PHE A 293 12.86 8.37 3.92
CA PHE A 293 11.44 8.72 3.96
C PHE A 293 11.22 10.19 3.61
N ASP A 294 9.96 10.55 3.39
CA ASP A 294 9.54 11.93 3.12
C ASP A 294 8.47 12.42 4.11
N GLU A 295 8.04 13.67 3.95
CA GLU A 295 7.04 14.31 4.82
C GLU A 295 5.68 13.61 4.76
N ARG A 296 5.36 12.93 3.65
CA ARG A 296 4.08 12.22 3.47
C ARG A 296 4.07 10.97 4.33
N ASP A 297 5.21 10.29 4.49
CA ASP A 297 5.34 9.15 5.39
C ASP A 297 5.10 9.55 6.84
N VAL A 298 5.64 10.69 7.29
CA VAL A 298 5.38 11.25 8.64
C VAL A 298 3.91 11.64 8.81
N ALA A 299 3.34 12.33 7.82
CA ALA A 299 1.95 12.78 7.85
C ALA A 299 0.98 11.61 8.00
N LYS A 300 1.23 10.52 7.27
CA LYS A 300 0.42 9.30 7.34
C LYS A 300 0.36 8.71 8.75
N VAL A 301 1.47 8.71 9.49
CA VAL A 301 1.52 8.17 10.85
C VAL A 301 0.84 9.11 11.85
N LEU A 302 1.08 10.43 11.76
CA LEU A 302 0.47 11.41 12.66
C LEU A 302 -1.05 11.48 12.52
N TYR A 303 -1.55 11.45 11.28
CA TYR A 303 -2.99 11.55 10.98
C TYR A 303 -3.82 10.42 11.63
N ARG A 304 -3.16 9.31 12.02
CA ARG A 304 -3.82 8.20 12.72
C ARG A 304 -4.20 8.53 14.17
N ASN A 305 -3.44 9.40 14.84
CA ASN A 305 -3.60 9.65 16.27
C ASN A 305 -3.94 11.12 16.58
N ILE A 306 -3.60 12.07 15.71
CA ILE A 306 -3.71 13.51 15.97
C ILE A 306 -4.80 14.15 15.09
N ASP A 307 -5.85 14.67 15.70
CA ASP A 307 -6.94 15.40 15.00
C ASP A 307 -6.78 16.92 15.04
N ASP A 308 -6.13 17.45 16.08
CA ASP A 308 -5.93 18.90 16.22
C ASP A 308 -4.92 19.41 15.19
N THR A 309 -5.35 20.33 14.32
CA THR A 309 -4.55 20.87 13.22
C THR A 309 -3.28 21.59 13.70
N ARG A 310 -3.36 22.34 14.81
CA ARG A 310 -2.21 23.10 15.33
C ARG A 310 -1.18 22.14 15.91
N LEU A 311 -1.63 21.15 16.67
CA LEU A 311 -0.79 20.08 17.21
C LEU A 311 -0.20 19.23 16.08
N PHE A 312 -0.98 18.88 15.05
CA PHE A 312 -0.50 18.14 13.88
C PHE A 312 0.63 18.89 13.17
N GLN A 313 0.42 20.18 12.86
CA GLN A 313 1.45 21.02 12.25
C GLN A 313 2.66 21.19 13.17
N SER A 314 2.43 21.42 14.47
CA SER A 314 3.49 21.52 15.47
C SER A 314 4.33 20.24 15.54
N LEU A 315 3.69 19.06 15.58
CA LEU A 315 4.36 17.77 15.62
C LEU A 315 5.09 17.47 14.32
N MET A 316 4.52 17.81 13.16
CA MET A 316 5.21 17.67 11.88
C MET A 316 6.53 18.44 11.89
N VAL A 317 6.49 19.68 12.37
CA VAL A 317 7.69 20.52 12.49
C VAL A 317 8.65 19.96 13.53
N ARG A 318 8.17 19.57 14.71
CA ARG A 318 9.01 19.00 15.78
C ARG A 318 9.70 17.70 15.36
N ILE A 319 9.02 16.83 14.60
CA ILE A 319 9.58 15.57 14.10
C ILE A 319 10.63 15.85 13.03
N LEU A 320 10.32 16.64 12.02
CA LEU A 320 11.26 16.94 10.93
C LEU A 320 12.43 17.83 11.37
N GLN A 321 12.28 18.57 12.47
CA GLN A 321 13.36 19.33 13.12
C GLN A 321 14.00 18.59 14.30
N SER A 322 13.57 17.36 14.60
CA SER A 322 14.18 16.54 15.66
C SER A 322 15.63 16.27 15.29
N PRO A 323 16.57 16.28 16.24
CA PRO A 323 17.96 15.87 15.97
C PRO A 323 18.07 14.43 15.49
N GLU A 324 17.04 13.59 15.70
CA GLU A 324 17.01 12.24 15.16
C GLU A 324 16.62 12.20 13.68
N ALA A 325 15.96 13.22 13.12
CA ALA A 325 15.61 13.33 11.71
C ALA A 325 16.67 14.14 10.94
N LEU A 326 17.32 13.49 9.98
CA LEU A 326 18.40 14.08 9.20
C LEU A 326 17.99 14.20 7.74
N ARG A 327 18.12 15.40 7.18
CA ARG A 327 17.83 15.63 5.77
C ARG A 327 19.00 15.18 4.91
N LEU A 328 18.71 14.28 3.98
CA LEU A 328 19.66 13.77 2.98
C LEU A 328 19.62 14.57 1.68
N ASP A 329 18.43 15.06 1.32
CA ASP A 329 18.25 15.85 0.11
C ASP A 329 17.14 16.87 0.28
N ARG A 330 17.25 17.94 -0.51
CA ARG A 330 16.21 18.97 -0.58
C ARG A 330 15.16 18.59 -1.61
N GLU A 331 13.97 19.13 -1.40
CA GLU A 331 12.95 19.16 -2.44
C GLU A 331 13.53 19.80 -3.70
N ARG A 332 13.46 19.08 -4.82
CA ARG A 332 13.98 19.53 -6.11
C ARG A 332 13.29 18.84 -7.26
N MET A 333 13.39 19.40 -8.46
CA MET A 333 12.90 18.73 -9.66
C MET A 333 13.74 17.51 -10.01
N ASN A 334 13.08 16.44 -10.44
CA ASN A 334 13.73 15.27 -11.00
C ASN A 334 14.03 15.50 -12.50
N LEU A 335 15.28 15.30 -12.92
CA LEU A 335 15.71 15.52 -14.32
C LEU A 335 14.95 14.64 -15.33
N ALA A 336 14.61 13.40 -14.97
CA ALA A 336 13.95 12.45 -15.86
C ALA A 336 12.44 12.74 -16.01
N THR A 337 11.77 13.20 -14.95
CA THR A 337 10.31 13.35 -14.95
C THR A 337 9.82 14.79 -14.97
N GLY A 338 10.63 15.75 -14.54
CA GLY A 338 10.25 17.17 -14.40
C GLY A 338 9.31 17.44 -13.23
N VAL A 339 9.08 16.43 -12.39
CA VAL A 339 8.23 16.52 -11.21
C VAL A 339 9.09 16.88 -10.01
N ARG A 340 8.58 17.73 -9.12
CA ARG A 340 9.21 17.99 -7.83
C ARG A 340 9.16 16.75 -6.94
N GLU A 341 10.33 16.27 -6.55
CA GLU A 341 10.47 15.25 -5.54
C GLU A 341 10.54 15.91 -4.16
N PRO A 342 9.83 15.35 -3.15
CA PRO A 342 9.86 15.88 -1.80
C PRO A 342 11.26 15.76 -1.20
N ALA A 343 11.54 16.57 -0.19
CA ALA A 343 12.76 16.44 0.60
C ALA A 343 12.88 15.02 1.18
N LYS A 344 14.11 14.53 1.21
CA LYS A 344 14.45 13.16 1.62
C LYS A 344 15.09 13.20 2.99
N TYR A 345 14.57 12.41 3.90
CA TYR A 345 15.00 12.34 5.29
C TYR A 345 15.39 10.92 5.66
N THR A 346 16.22 10.79 6.68
CA THR A 346 16.57 9.53 7.33
C THR A 346 16.69 9.75 8.83
N THR A 347 16.97 8.70 9.60
CA THR A 347 17.30 8.84 11.01
C THR A 347 18.78 8.81 11.28
N ARG A 348 19.19 9.41 12.40
CA ARG A 348 20.57 9.35 12.90
C ARG A 348 21.07 7.91 13.08
N GLU A 349 20.20 7.03 13.57
CA GLU A 349 20.49 5.60 13.68
C GLU A 349 20.76 4.98 12.30
N MET A 350 19.85 5.20 11.34
CA MET A 350 19.93 4.56 10.03
C MET A 350 21.14 5.02 9.21
N ILE A 351 21.43 6.33 9.19
CA ILE A 351 22.60 6.84 8.46
C ILE A 351 23.92 6.32 9.05
N ARG A 352 24.03 6.22 10.39
CA ARG A 352 25.22 5.63 11.03
C ARG A 352 25.34 4.17 10.69
N LEU A 353 24.25 3.42 10.80
CA LEU A 353 24.23 1.99 10.53
C LEU A 353 24.69 1.69 9.10
N GLU A 354 24.14 2.39 8.12
CA GLU A 354 24.52 2.18 6.71
C GLU A 354 25.93 2.70 6.40
N ALA A 355 26.34 3.83 6.97
CA ALA A 355 27.70 4.36 6.81
C ALA A 355 28.76 3.44 7.46
N GLU A 356 28.53 2.95 8.68
CA GLU A 356 29.43 2.00 9.36
C GLU A 356 29.52 0.69 8.60
N MET A 357 28.39 0.17 8.10
CA MET A 357 28.37 -1.01 7.23
C MET A 357 29.24 -0.79 5.99
N ALA A 358 29.06 0.33 5.29
CA ALA A 358 29.85 0.67 4.10
C ALA A 358 31.35 0.85 4.43
N ASN A 359 31.67 1.53 5.53
CA ASN A 359 33.05 1.73 5.99
C ASN A 359 33.73 0.40 6.34
N ARG A 360 33.03 -0.51 7.02
CA ARG A 360 33.55 -1.85 7.32
C ARG A 360 33.73 -2.68 6.06
N ALA A 361 32.80 -2.61 5.11
CA ALA A 361 32.93 -3.28 3.82
C ALA A 361 34.17 -2.76 3.04
N ASN A 362 34.35 -1.45 2.95
CA ASN A 362 35.54 -0.84 2.34
C ASN A 362 36.84 -1.20 3.07
N TRP A 363 36.79 -1.28 4.40
CA TRP A 363 37.95 -1.71 5.18
C TRP A 363 38.28 -3.18 4.89
N LEU A 364 37.29 -4.07 4.83
CA LEU A 364 37.48 -5.48 4.52
C LEU A 364 38.00 -5.70 3.10
N SER A 365 37.60 -4.87 2.12
CA SER A 365 38.07 -5.00 0.73
C SER A 365 39.54 -4.62 0.59
N GLY A 366 40.06 -3.76 1.47
CA GLY A 366 41.50 -3.43 1.56
C GLY A 366 42.34 -4.41 2.40
N ARG A 367 41.74 -5.41 3.05
CA ARG A 367 42.46 -6.37 3.91
C ARG A 367 42.69 -7.69 3.22
N VAL A 368 43.95 -8.11 3.14
CA VAL A 368 44.37 -9.34 2.45
C VAL A 368 44.76 -10.41 3.47
N SER A 369 44.14 -11.59 3.41
CA SER A 369 44.43 -12.73 4.31
C SER A 369 43.86 -14.08 3.86
N HIS A 370 42.95 -14.09 2.88
CA HIS A 370 42.18 -15.27 2.49
C HIS A 370 42.50 -15.75 1.06
N GLY A 371 43.71 -15.45 0.59
CA GLY A 371 44.10 -15.71 -0.80
C GLY A 371 44.35 -17.19 -1.06
N VAL A 372 43.79 -17.70 -2.16
CA VAL A 372 44.08 -19.04 -2.65
C VAL A 372 45.28 -18.98 -3.60
N ARG A 373 46.23 -19.92 -3.45
CA ARG A 373 47.41 -19.98 -4.33
C ARG A 373 47.00 -20.35 -5.76
N GLU A 374 47.67 -19.75 -6.74
CA GLU A 374 47.40 -19.96 -8.16
C GLU A 374 47.41 -21.44 -8.56
N ALA A 375 48.37 -22.22 -8.06
CA ALA A 375 48.44 -23.66 -8.33
C ALA A 375 47.18 -24.43 -7.87
N VAL A 376 46.53 -23.99 -6.77
CA VAL A 376 45.29 -24.60 -6.27
C VAL A 376 44.11 -24.19 -7.15
N LEU A 377 44.08 -22.94 -7.61
CA LEU A 377 43.05 -22.46 -8.55
C LEU A 377 43.13 -23.20 -9.88
N GLN A 378 44.32 -23.31 -10.48
CA GLN A 378 44.51 -24.03 -11.74
C GLN A 378 44.16 -25.52 -11.61
N ALA A 379 44.51 -26.16 -10.49
CA ALA A 379 44.08 -27.53 -10.22
C ALA A 379 42.55 -27.66 -10.11
N THR A 380 41.88 -26.65 -9.54
CA THR A 380 40.41 -26.60 -9.45
C THR A 380 39.80 -26.40 -10.84
N PHE A 381 40.32 -25.47 -11.65
CA PHE A 381 39.83 -25.25 -13.02
C PHE A 381 40.04 -26.45 -13.94
N ALA A 382 41.12 -27.21 -13.76
CA ALA A 382 41.34 -28.46 -14.49
C ALA A 382 40.26 -29.51 -14.17
N ARG A 383 39.77 -29.56 -12.91
CA ARG A 383 38.67 -30.46 -12.50
C ARG A 383 37.30 -29.98 -12.99
N HIS A 384 37.14 -28.66 -13.13
CA HIS A 384 35.89 -28.02 -13.58
C HIS A 384 36.03 -27.42 -14.98
N SER A 385 36.39 -28.26 -15.96
CA SER A 385 36.69 -27.84 -17.33
C SER A 385 35.52 -27.14 -18.07
N ARG A 386 34.28 -27.32 -17.60
CA ARG A 386 33.05 -26.74 -18.18
C ARG A 386 32.70 -25.33 -17.67
N LEU A 387 33.50 -24.76 -16.76
CA LEU A 387 33.29 -23.38 -16.30
C LEU A 387 33.54 -22.38 -17.44
N SER A 388 32.65 -21.41 -17.58
CA SER A 388 32.83 -20.30 -18.51
C SER A 388 33.90 -19.30 -18.04
N ASP A 389 34.38 -18.46 -18.94
CA ASP A 389 35.40 -17.45 -18.62
C ASP A 389 34.90 -16.42 -17.57
N GLU A 390 33.62 -16.03 -17.63
CA GLU A 390 32.99 -15.19 -16.60
C GLU A 390 32.98 -15.89 -15.23
N GLN A 391 32.67 -17.19 -15.19
CA GLN A 391 32.68 -17.97 -13.96
C GLN A 391 34.09 -18.16 -13.40
N ARG A 392 35.10 -18.37 -14.26
CA ARG A 392 36.52 -18.46 -13.85
C ARG A 392 36.99 -17.13 -13.26
N THR A 393 36.76 -16.02 -13.96
CA THR A 393 37.05 -14.66 -13.48
C THR A 393 36.36 -14.39 -12.13
N ALA A 394 35.09 -14.82 -11.97
CA ALA A 394 34.39 -14.67 -10.70
C ALA A 394 35.01 -15.52 -9.58
N ILE A 395 35.47 -16.74 -9.87
CA ILE A 395 36.18 -17.61 -8.91
C ILE A 395 37.50 -16.96 -8.51
N GLU A 396 38.29 -16.46 -9.45
CA GLU A 396 39.52 -15.74 -9.18
C GLU A 396 39.27 -14.52 -8.28
N HIS A 397 38.22 -13.75 -8.57
CA HIS A 397 37.82 -12.61 -7.76
C HIS A 397 37.46 -13.01 -6.32
N VAL A 398 36.61 -14.03 -6.12
CA VAL A 398 36.23 -14.45 -4.76
C VAL A 398 37.33 -15.24 -4.04
N ALA A 399 38.24 -15.88 -4.76
CA ALA A 399 39.42 -16.56 -4.21
C ALA A 399 40.62 -15.63 -3.97
N GLY A 400 40.49 -14.36 -4.39
CA GLY A 400 41.40 -13.27 -4.04
C GLY A 400 41.59 -13.12 -2.53
N GLY A 401 42.64 -12.40 -2.14
CA GLY A 401 43.04 -12.32 -0.75
C GLY A 401 42.18 -11.42 0.12
N GLU A 402 41.35 -10.56 -0.49
CA GLU A 402 40.44 -9.60 0.15
C GLU A 402 39.48 -10.29 1.13
N ARG A 403 39.16 -9.66 2.27
CA ARG A 403 38.23 -10.24 3.26
C ARG A 403 36.76 -10.06 2.92
N ILE A 404 36.43 -9.30 1.88
CA ILE A 404 35.08 -9.24 1.33
C ILE A 404 35.13 -9.28 -0.18
N ALA A 405 34.22 -10.03 -0.80
CA ALA A 405 34.04 -10.05 -2.25
C ALA A 405 32.55 -10.10 -2.58
N ALA A 406 32.15 -9.54 -3.72
CA ALA A 406 30.78 -9.55 -4.19
C ALA A 406 30.68 -10.15 -5.60
N VAL A 407 29.63 -10.93 -5.82
CA VAL A 407 29.28 -11.49 -7.12
C VAL A 407 27.84 -11.15 -7.44
N ILE A 408 27.65 -10.43 -8.55
CA ILE A 408 26.33 -10.16 -9.12
C ILE A 408 26.10 -11.16 -10.25
N GLY A 409 25.12 -12.05 -10.08
CA GLY A 409 24.80 -13.03 -11.11
C GLY A 409 23.35 -12.94 -11.55
N ARG A 410 23.12 -12.78 -12.85
CA ARG A 410 21.78 -12.76 -13.43
C ARG A 410 21.03 -14.06 -13.15
N ALA A 411 19.70 -13.99 -13.19
CA ALA A 411 18.85 -15.14 -12.91
C ALA A 411 19.15 -16.29 -13.89
N GLY A 412 19.79 -17.37 -13.40
CA GLY A 412 20.18 -18.51 -14.22
C GLY A 412 21.61 -18.49 -14.76
N ALA A 413 22.49 -17.63 -14.23
CA ALA A 413 23.90 -17.54 -14.66
C ALA A 413 24.86 -18.60 -14.09
N GLY A 414 24.35 -19.61 -13.35
CA GLY A 414 25.17 -20.69 -12.79
C GLY A 414 25.96 -20.30 -11.52
N LYS A 415 25.39 -19.42 -10.68
CA LYS A 415 26.00 -18.98 -9.41
C LYS A 415 26.41 -20.16 -8.51
N THR A 416 25.57 -21.19 -8.39
CA THR A 416 25.81 -22.36 -7.54
C THR A 416 26.93 -23.25 -8.09
N THR A 417 26.99 -23.46 -9.41
CA THR A 417 28.12 -24.13 -10.07
C THR A 417 29.45 -23.44 -9.78
N MET A 418 29.45 -22.11 -9.86
CA MET A 418 30.61 -21.28 -9.54
C MET A 418 31.00 -21.40 -8.06
N MET A 419 30.03 -21.33 -7.15
CA MET A 419 30.25 -21.52 -5.71
C MET A 419 30.78 -22.91 -5.36
N LYS A 420 30.40 -23.97 -6.08
CA LYS A 420 30.95 -25.31 -5.87
C LYS A 420 32.46 -25.35 -6.11
N ALA A 421 32.91 -24.79 -7.23
CA ALA A 421 34.33 -24.73 -7.57
C ALA A 421 35.09 -23.80 -6.60
N ALA A 422 34.53 -22.65 -6.23
CA ALA A 422 35.12 -21.75 -5.25
C ALA A 422 35.29 -22.42 -3.87
N ARG A 423 34.27 -23.17 -3.41
CA ARG A 423 34.33 -23.98 -2.17
C ARG A 423 35.49 -24.96 -2.20
N GLU A 424 35.64 -25.73 -3.27
CA GLU A 424 36.72 -26.70 -3.42
C GLU A 424 38.10 -26.03 -3.38
N ALA A 425 38.24 -24.87 -4.02
CA ALA A 425 39.48 -24.09 -3.97
C ALA A 425 39.80 -23.57 -2.56
N TRP A 426 38.80 -23.06 -1.83
CA TRP A 426 38.98 -22.60 -0.44
C TRP A 426 39.31 -23.74 0.52
N GLU A 427 38.61 -24.87 0.42
CA GLU A 427 38.89 -26.05 1.25
C GLU A 427 40.27 -26.63 0.98
N ALA A 428 40.69 -26.70 -0.29
CA ALA A 428 42.04 -27.12 -0.67
C ALA A 428 43.12 -26.15 -0.18
N ALA A 429 42.78 -24.88 0.05
CA ALA A 429 43.64 -23.90 0.70
C ALA A 429 43.57 -23.93 2.24
N GLY A 430 42.76 -24.81 2.83
CA GLY A 430 42.64 -25.01 4.28
C GLY A 430 41.67 -24.06 4.97
N TYR A 431 40.72 -23.46 4.25
CA TYR A 431 39.65 -22.66 4.83
C TYR A 431 38.41 -23.49 5.12
N ARG A 432 37.70 -23.13 6.19
CA ARG A 432 36.37 -23.65 6.52
C ARG A 432 35.32 -22.82 5.80
N VAL A 433 34.53 -23.42 4.92
CA VAL A 433 33.48 -22.72 4.16
C VAL A 433 32.11 -23.00 4.77
N VAL A 434 31.36 -21.93 5.09
CA VAL A 434 29.98 -22.01 5.58
C VAL A 434 29.11 -21.01 4.84
N GLY A 435 27.81 -21.28 4.78
CA GLY A 435 26.87 -20.50 3.99
C GLY A 435 25.68 -19.97 4.79
N ALA A 436 25.07 -18.92 4.25
CA ALA A 436 23.80 -18.41 4.73
C ALA A 436 22.92 -17.87 3.59
N ALA A 437 21.63 -17.77 3.87
CA ALA A 437 20.68 -17.02 3.06
C ALA A 437 19.55 -16.45 3.94
N LEU A 438 18.75 -15.52 3.43
CA LEU A 438 17.57 -15.04 4.15
C LEU A 438 16.49 -16.13 4.24
N ALA A 439 16.21 -16.79 3.10
CA ALA A 439 15.20 -17.84 3.00
C ALA A 439 15.80 -19.23 3.19
N GLY A 440 15.08 -20.10 3.92
CA GLY A 440 15.52 -21.47 4.17
C GLY A 440 15.72 -22.32 2.91
N LYS A 441 14.94 -22.06 1.85
CA LYS A 441 15.07 -22.71 0.54
C LYS A 441 16.36 -22.31 -0.18
N ALA A 442 16.74 -21.04 -0.14
CA ALA A 442 18.01 -20.58 -0.73
C ALA A 442 19.21 -21.18 0.00
N ALA A 443 19.17 -21.22 1.34
CA ALA A 443 20.21 -21.90 2.13
C ALA A 443 20.32 -23.39 1.76
N GLU A 444 19.20 -24.07 1.51
CA GLU A 444 19.21 -25.47 1.04
C GLU A 444 19.81 -25.62 -0.36
N GLY A 445 19.45 -24.73 -1.28
CA GLY A 445 20.00 -24.73 -2.64
C GLY A 445 21.51 -24.57 -2.61
N LEU A 446 22.02 -23.65 -1.79
CA LEU A 446 23.47 -23.46 -1.60
C LEU A 446 24.15 -24.72 -1.03
N GLU A 447 23.52 -25.39 -0.06
CA GLU A 447 24.04 -26.63 0.53
C GLU A 447 24.03 -27.80 -0.44
N LYS A 448 22.93 -28.01 -1.17
CA LYS A 448 22.79 -29.12 -2.10
C LYS A 448 23.60 -28.94 -3.39
N GLU A 449 23.54 -27.76 -4.00
CA GLU A 449 24.15 -27.53 -5.32
C GLU A 449 25.63 -27.18 -5.22
N ALA A 450 26.04 -26.41 -4.20
CA ALA A 450 27.44 -26.00 -4.02
C ALA A 450 28.20 -26.83 -2.98
N GLY A 451 27.53 -27.65 -2.17
CA GLY A 451 28.14 -28.43 -1.10
C GLY A 451 28.55 -27.59 0.12
N ILE A 452 28.03 -26.37 0.27
CA ILE A 452 28.40 -25.46 1.36
C ILE A 452 27.39 -25.62 2.51
N GLN A 453 27.85 -26.02 3.70
CA GLN A 453 26.98 -26.14 4.87
C GLN A 453 26.28 -24.80 5.18
N SER A 454 24.95 -24.75 5.02
CA SER A 454 24.23 -23.47 4.97
C SER A 454 23.01 -23.40 5.90
N ARG A 455 22.70 -22.21 6.41
CA ARG A 455 21.54 -21.95 7.30
C ARG A 455 20.89 -20.60 7.02
N THR A 456 19.74 -20.33 7.63
CA THR A 456 19.17 -18.98 7.57
C THR A 456 20.00 -18.01 8.41
N LEU A 457 20.04 -16.73 8.02
CA LEU A 457 20.72 -15.67 8.81
C LEU A 457 20.23 -15.62 10.27
N ALA A 458 18.91 -15.68 10.49
CA ALA A 458 18.33 -15.74 11.84
C ALA A 458 18.82 -16.95 12.65
N SER A 459 19.05 -18.10 12.01
CA SER A 459 19.62 -19.27 12.68
C SER A 459 21.09 -19.09 13.03
N TRP A 460 21.85 -18.31 12.26
CA TRP A 460 23.24 -17.97 12.58
C TRP A 460 23.30 -17.02 13.77
N GLU A 461 22.52 -15.94 13.74
CA GLU A 461 22.43 -14.97 14.85
C GLU A 461 22.10 -15.64 16.18
N LEU A 462 21.09 -16.53 16.20
CA LEU A 462 20.72 -17.28 17.40
C LEU A 462 21.89 -18.14 17.92
N ARG A 463 22.63 -18.81 17.03
CA ARG A 463 23.75 -19.68 17.43
C ARG A 463 24.94 -18.89 17.94
N TRP A 464 25.27 -17.77 17.29
CA TRP A 464 26.33 -16.88 17.75
C TRP A 464 26.01 -16.31 19.13
N ASN A 465 24.76 -15.91 19.38
CA ASN A 465 24.31 -15.46 20.71
C ASN A 465 24.41 -16.56 21.78
N GLN A 466 24.33 -17.83 21.39
CA GLN A 466 24.52 -19.00 22.27
C GLN A 466 25.98 -19.47 22.35
N GLY A 467 26.93 -18.76 21.73
CA GLY A 467 28.34 -19.17 21.67
C GLY A 467 28.61 -20.40 20.79
N ARG A 468 27.67 -20.82 19.94
CA ARG A 468 27.78 -22.00 19.08
C ARG A 468 28.20 -21.62 17.66
N ASN A 469 28.92 -22.52 16.98
CA ASN A 469 29.32 -22.37 15.58
C ASN A 469 30.02 -21.02 15.30
N GLN A 470 30.92 -20.60 16.20
CA GLN A 470 31.70 -19.38 15.98
C GLN A 470 32.57 -19.50 14.71
N LEU A 471 32.77 -18.35 14.08
CA LEU A 471 33.67 -18.17 12.95
C LEU A 471 35.04 -17.72 13.47
N ASP A 472 36.07 -17.94 12.66
CA ASP A 472 37.45 -17.56 12.94
C ASP A 472 38.13 -16.96 11.69
N ASN A 473 39.42 -16.64 11.82
CA ASN A 473 40.24 -16.10 10.72
C ASN A 473 40.61 -17.12 9.63
N LYS A 474 40.11 -18.36 9.73
CA LYS A 474 40.24 -19.43 8.73
C LYS A 474 38.88 -19.79 8.12
N SER A 475 37.87 -18.95 8.34
CA SER A 475 36.52 -19.18 7.87
C SER A 475 36.17 -18.30 6.66
N VAL A 476 35.48 -18.86 5.67
CA VAL A 476 34.83 -18.17 4.56
C VAL A 476 33.32 -18.30 4.73
N PHE A 477 32.64 -17.16 4.85
CA PHE A 477 31.19 -17.08 5.00
C PHE A 477 30.56 -16.61 3.69
N VAL A 478 29.76 -17.47 3.07
CA VAL A 478 29.08 -17.18 1.81
C VAL A 478 27.62 -16.80 2.10
N LEU A 479 27.19 -15.61 1.69
CA LEU A 479 25.79 -15.19 1.77
C LEU A 479 25.17 -15.21 0.37
N ASP A 480 24.27 -16.16 0.12
CA ASP A 480 23.51 -16.24 -1.12
C ASP A 480 22.17 -15.49 -1.03
N GLU A 481 21.66 -15.06 -2.19
CA GLU A 481 20.50 -14.18 -2.34
C GLU A 481 20.59 -12.92 -1.45
N ALA A 482 21.80 -12.35 -1.36
CA ALA A 482 22.11 -11.18 -0.54
C ALA A 482 21.24 -9.94 -0.86
N GLY A 483 20.68 -9.87 -2.08
CA GLY A 483 19.78 -8.81 -2.52
C GLY A 483 18.50 -8.65 -1.68
N MET A 484 18.07 -9.70 -0.96
CA MET A 484 16.88 -9.65 -0.10
C MET A 484 17.17 -9.23 1.35
N VAL A 485 18.44 -9.09 1.74
CA VAL A 485 18.84 -8.82 3.13
C VAL A 485 18.74 -7.33 3.43
N SER A 486 18.11 -6.98 4.55
CA SER A 486 17.90 -5.59 4.98
C SER A 486 19.21 -4.92 5.43
N SER A 487 19.24 -3.58 5.45
CA SER A 487 20.41 -2.82 5.93
C SER A 487 20.80 -3.21 7.35
N ARG A 488 19.83 -3.40 8.24
CA ARG A 488 20.07 -3.77 9.64
C ARG A 488 20.73 -5.16 9.77
N GLN A 489 20.15 -6.16 9.11
CA GLN A 489 20.70 -7.53 9.13
C GLN A 489 22.09 -7.61 8.49
N MET A 490 22.29 -6.92 7.36
CA MET A 490 23.59 -6.88 6.69
C MET A 490 24.66 -6.20 7.55
N ALA A 491 24.33 -5.07 8.20
CA ALA A 491 25.25 -4.37 9.09
C ALA A 491 25.70 -5.26 10.26
N HIS A 492 24.78 -5.98 10.89
CA HIS A 492 25.11 -6.93 11.96
C HIS A 492 26.01 -8.07 11.46
N LEU A 493 25.74 -8.63 10.28
CA LEU A 493 26.57 -9.68 9.69
C LEU A 493 28.00 -9.18 9.40
N VAL A 494 28.12 -8.03 8.72
CA VAL A 494 29.41 -7.42 8.39
C VAL A 494 30.19 -7.11 9.66
N GLU A 495 29.54 -6.59 10.70
CA GLU A 495 30.16 -6.37 12.01
C GLU A 495 30.68 -7.67 12.64
N ALA A 496 29.86 -8.71 12.68
CA ALA A 496 30.24 -10.01 13.26
C ALA A 496 31.45 -10.61 12.55
N ILE A 497 31.47 -10.59 11.22
CA ILE A 497 32.58 -11.08 10.40
C ILE A 497 33.85 -10.23 10.59
N THR A 498 33.68 -8.91 10.68
CA THR A 498 34.81 -7.99 10.92
C THR A 498 35.51 -8.32 12.24
N LYS A 499 34.75 -8.61 13.32
CA LYS A 499 35.30 -8.89 14.66
C LYS A 499 36.12 -10.18 14.70
N VAL A 500 35.65 -11.23 14.04
CA VAL A 500 36.31 -12.55 14.05
C VAL A 500 37.41 -12.69 12.99
N GLY A 501 37.45 -11.78 12.01
CA GLY A 501 38.47 -11.76 10.97
C GLY A 501 38.26 -12.79 9.85
N ALA A 502 37.04 -13.32 9.69
CA ALA A 502 36.66 -14.21 8.59
C ALA A 502 36.53 -13.46 7.25
N LYS A 503 36.43 -14.21 6.14
CA LYS A 503 36.08 -13.65 4.82
C LYS A 503 34.57 -13.71 4.58
N LEU A 504 34.00 -12.66 4.00
CA LEU A 504 32.60 -12.59 3.55
C LEU A 504 32.52 -12.63 2.03
N VAL A 505 31.71 -13.52 1.47
CA VAL A 505 31.41 -13.55 0.03
C VAL A 505 29.92 -13.30 -0.15
N LEU A 506 29.57 -12.19 -0.79
CA LEU A 506 28.18 -11.80 -1.06
C LEU A 506 27.78 -12.22 -2.47
N VAL A 507 26.76 -13.05 -2.61
CA VAL A 507 26.27 -13.53 -3.90
C VAL A 507 24.79 -13.16 -4.04
N GLY A 508 24.41 -12.56 -5.16
CA GLY A 508 23.02 -12.13 -5.36
C GLY A 508 22.77 -11.45 -6.68
N ASP A 509 21.57 -10.89 -6.81
CA ASP A 509 21.16 -10.07 -7.95
C ASP A 509 20.35 -8.89 -7.40
N PRO A 510 20.87 -7.64 -7.42
CA PRO A 510 20.18 -6.49 -6.84
C PRO A 510 18.92 -6.10 -7.62
N GLU A 511 18.74 -6.63 -8.82
CA GLU A 511 17.57 -6.37 -9.67
C GLU A 511 16.41 -7.34 -9.40
N GLN A 512 16.62 -8.41 -8.62
CA GLN A 512 15.54 -9.29 -8.13
C GLN A 512 14.76 -8.63 -6.98
N LEU A 513 13.99 -9.42 -6.21
CA LEU A 513 13.12 -8.89 -5.16
C LEU A 513 13.93 -8.13 -4.11
N GLN A 514 13.38 -6.98 -3.72
CA GLN A 514 13.97 -6.10 -2.73
C GLN A 514 13.72 -6.64 -1.31
N PRO A 515 14.52 -6.20 -0.31
CA PRO A 515 14.25 -6.49 1.09
C PRO A 515 12.86 -6.01 1.52
N ILE A 516 12.22 -6.77 2.41
CA ILE A 516 10.94 -6.37 3.00
C ILE A 516 11.14 -5.18 3.95
N GLU A 517 12.17 -5.27 4.80
CA GLU A 517 12.58 -4.21 5.71
C GLU A 517 13.40 -3.12 5.00
N ALA A 518 13.81 -2.10 5.75
CA ALA A 518 14.55 -0.95 5.25
C ALA A 518 15.86 -1.29 4.50
N GLY A 519 16.04 -0.61 3.37
CA GLY A 519 17.31 -0.50 2.64
C GLY A 519 17.55 -1.56 1.57
N ALA A 520 18.65 -1.38 0.83
CA ALA A 520 19.13 -2.26 -0.25
C ALA A 520 20.65 -2.49 -0.08
N ALA A 521 21.02 -3.15 1.01
CA ALA A 521 22.40 -3.22 1.51
C ALA A 521 23.38 -3.88 0.54
N PHE A 522 22.98 -4.98 -0.10
CA PHE A 522 23.84 -5.70 -1.04
C PHE A 522 24.27 -4.83 -2.22
N ARG A 523 23.33 -4.10 -2.84
CA ARG A 523 23.62 -3.12 -3.90
C ARG A 523 24.61 -2.08 -3.40
N ALA A 524 24.33 -1.49 -2.24
CA ALA A 524 25.16 -0.43 -1.69
C ALA A 524 26.61 -0.88 -1.35
N ILE A 525 26.79 -2.14 -0.94
CA ILE A 525 28.13 -2.73 -0.71
C ILE A 525 28.81 -3.03 -2.05
N ALA A 526 28.13 -3.75 -2.96
CA ALA A 526 28.71 -4.17 -4.24
C ALA A 526 29.18 -2.97 -5.08
N ASP A 527 28.41 -1.89 -5.13
CA ASP A 527 28.76 -0.65 -5.85
C ASP A 527 30.05 0.01 -5.31
N ARG A 528 30.44 -0.28 -4.05
CA ARG A 528 31.60 0.32 -3.38
C ARG A 528 32.86 -0.54 -3.41
N ILE A 529 32.70 -1.84 -3.15
CA ILE A 529 33.84 -2.76 -3.11
C ILE A 529 34.19 -3.32 -4.50
N GLY A 530 33.34 -3.07 -5.50
CA GLY A 530 33.40 -3.74 -6.80
C GLY A 530 32.76 -5.13 -6.76
N TYR A 531 32.55 -5.73 -7.92
CA TYR A 531 31.99 -7.08 -8.01
C TYR A 531 32.45 -7.77 -9.28
N ALA A 532 32.45 -9.10 -9.25
CA ALA A 532 32.44 -9.90 -10.46
C ALA A 532 31.00 -10.09 -10.95
N GLU A 533 30.78 -9.93 -12.26
CA GLU A 533 29.46 -10.07 -12.87
C GLU A 533 29.35 -11.36 -13.69
N LEU A 534 28.25 -12.09 -13.52
CA LEU A 534 27.87 -13.23 -14.35
C LEU A 534 26.65 -12.82 -15.18
N GLU A 535 26.89 -12.36 -16.41
CA GLU A 535 25.84 -11.90 -17.33
C GLU A 535 25.25 -13.04 -18.14
N MET A 536 26.07 -14.04 -18.52
CA MET A 536 25.62 -15.15 -19.36
C MET A 536 24.56 -16.00 -18.67
N ILE A 537 23.35 -16.04 -19.25
CA ILE A 537 22.23 -16.82 -18.74
C ILE A 537 22.19 -18.20 -19.42
N TYR A 538 22.30 -19.27 -18.64
CA TYR A 538 22.25 -20.65 -19.14
C TYR A 538 20.87 -21.33 -18.99
N ARG A 539 19.97 -20.69 -18.23
CA ARG A 539 18.67 -21.28 -17.86
C ARG A 539 17.74 -21.47 -19.05
N GLN A 540 17.53 -20.43 -19.86
CA GLN A 540 16.62 -20.49 -21.00
C GLN A 540 17.28 -21.20 -22.19
N ARG A 541 16.55 -22.12 -22.83
CA ARG A 541 17.07 -22.92 -23.95
C ARG A 541 17.23 -22.13 -25.24
N GLN A 542 16.31 -21.21 -25.53
CA GLN A 542 16.31 -20.42 -26.76
C GLN A 542 17.05 -19.09 -26.59
N GLN A 543 17.78 -18.66 -27.63
CA GLN A 543 18.60 -17.44 -27.55
C GLN A 543 17.76 -16.19 -27.28
N TRP A 544 16.66 -16.00 -27.99
CA TRP A 544 15.81 -14.81 -27.81
C TRP A 544 15.22 -14.70 -26.39
N MET A 545 14.98 -15.83 -25.71
CA MET A 545 14.51 -15.85 -24.32
C MET A 545 15.63 -15.44 -23.35
N ARG A 546 16.88 -15.81 -23.65
CA ARG A 546 18.07 -15.33 -22.91
C ARG A 546 18.22 -13.82 -23.07
N ASP A 547 18.12 -13.33 -24.30
CA ASP A 547 18.21 -11.89 -24.61
C ASP A 547 17.08 -11.10 -23.91
N ALA A 548 15.84 -11.59 -23.96
CA ALA A 548 14.71 -10.98 -23.27
C ALA A 548 14.87 -11.00 -21.74
N SER A 549 15.44 -12.07 -21.18
CA SER A 549 15.73 -12.17 -19.74
C SER A 549 16.82 -11.19 -19.30
N LEU A 550 17.84 -10.98 -20.15
CA LEU A 550 18.87 -9.97 -19.92
C LEU A 550 18.30 -8.54 -20.02
N ASP A 551 17.39 -8.28 -20.97
CA ASP A 551 16.68 -7.01 -21.06
C ASP A 551 15.84 -6.72 -19.82
N LEU A 552 15.14 -7.73 -19.26
CA LEU A 552 14.42 -7.59 -18.00
C LEU A 552 15.37 -7.21 -16.85
N ALA A 553 16.52 -7.88 -16.73
CA ALA A 553 17.51 -7.58 -15.71
C ALA A 553 18.05 -6.15 -15.84
N ARG A 554 18.38 -5.71 -17.06
CA ARG A 554 18.83 -4.34 -17.36
C ARG A 554 17.74 -3.28 -17.24
N GLY A 555 16.48 -3.69 -16.99
CA GLY A 555 15.35 -2.78 -16.84
C GLY A 555 14.76 -2.29 -18.17
N ASN A 556 15.15 -2.89 -19.29
CA ASN A 556 14.59 -2.66 -20.62
C ASN A 556 13.24 -3.40 -20.78
N ILE A 557 12.30 -3.18 -19.85
CA ILE A 557 11.03 -3.92 -19.77
C ILE A 557 10.24 -3.88 -21.08
N ARG A 558 10.24 -2.73 -21.77
CA ARG A 558 9.62 -2.60 -23.09
C ARG A 558 10.16 -3.60 -24.09
N LYS A 559 11.49 -3.67 -24.26
CA LYS A 559 12.13 -4.60 -25.22
C LYS A 559 11.79 -6.05 -24.91
N ALA A 560 11.85 -6.43 -23.64
CA ALA A 560 11.50 -7.77 -23.22
C ALA A 560 10.02 -8.10 -23.50
N VAL A 561 9.11 -7.20 -23.14
CA VAL A 561 7.66 -7.36 -23.42
C VAL A 561 7.40 -7.45 -24.92
N ASP A 562 8.06 -6.63 -25.73
CA ASP A 562 7.94 -6.65 -27.20
C ASP A 562 8.45 -8.00 -27.76
N ALA A 563 9.57 -8.53 -27.25
CA ALA A 563 10.11 -9.84 -27.65
C ALA A 563 9.14 -10.99 -27.33
N TYR A 564 8.55 -11.01 -26.12
CA TYR A 564 7.53 -12.00 -25.78
C TYR A 564 6.24 -11.80 -26.57
N THR A 565 5.87 -10.56 -26.89
CA THR A 565 4.68 -10.26 -27.71
C THR A 565 4.85 -10.78 -29.14
N ALA A 566 6.02 -10.56 -29.75
CA ALA A 566 6.35 -11.05 -31.09
C ALA A 566 6.26 -12.59 -31.19
N HIS A 567 6.51 -13.30 -30.09
CA HIS A 567 6.40 -14.76 -30.00
C HIS A 567 5.04 -15.24 -29.46
N GLY A 568 4.02 -14.37 -29.38
CA GLY A 568 2.66 -14.72 -28.94
C GLY A 568 2.56 -15.09 -27.45
N ARG A 569 3.51 -14.64 -26.63
CA ARG A 569 3.61 -14.99 -25.20
C ARG A 569 3.05 -13.94 -24.25
N MET A 570 2.64 -12.79 -24.76
CA MET A 570 1.90 -11.77 -24.02
C MET A 570 0.41 -11.83 -24.40
N ILE A 571 -0.42 -12.33 -23.50
CA ILE A 571 -1.83 -12.66 -23.75
C ILE A 571 -2.70 -11.69 -22.96
N GLY A 572 -3.13 -10.61 -23.64
CA GLY A 572 -4.04 -9.63 -23.09
C GLY A 572 -5.49 -9.96 -23.42
N LEU A 573 -6.30 -10.25 -22.40
CA LEU A 573 -7.76 -10.42 -22.52
C LEU A 573 -8.49 -9.24 -21.90
N ARG A 574 -9.76 -9.02 -22.23
CA ARG A 574 -10.45 -7.78 -21.84
C ARG A 574 -10.57 -7.66 -20.33
N LEU A 575 -10.96 -8.76 -19.66
CA LEU A 575 -11.09 -8.83 -18.20
C LEU A 575 -10.02 -9.74 -17.58
N LYS A 576 -9.82 -9.59 -16.27
CA LYS A 576 -8.92 -10.44 -15.50
C LYS A 576 -9.41 -11.89 -15.48
N ASP A 577 -10.71 -12.10 -15.32
CA ASP A 577 -11.28 -13.45 -15.18
C ASP A 577 -11.14 -14.23 -16.49
N GLU A 578 -11.37 -13.59 -17.63
CA GLU A 578 -11.06 -14.14 -18.97
C GLU A 578 -9.57 -14.53 -19.09
N ALA A 579 -8.66 -13.70 -18.56
CA ALA A 579 -7.22 -14.00 -18.54
C ALA A 579 -6.87 -15.20 -17.67
N VAL A 580 -7.57 -15.40 -16.55
CA VAL A 580 -7.40 -16.55 -15.65
C VAL A 580 -7.88 -17.84 -16.33
N GLU A 581 -9.06 -17.81 -16.94
CA GLU A 581 -9.62 -18.96 -17.66
C GLU A 581 -8.70 -19.40 -18.80
N SER A 582 -8.22 -18.44 -19.60
CA SER A 582 -7.29 -18.71 -20.70
C SER A 582 -5.94 -19.25 -20.21
N LEU A 583 -5.44 -18.76 -19.07
CA LEU A 583 -4.23 -19.26 -18.44
C LEU A 583 -4.39 -20.74 -18.05
N ILE A 584 -5.47 -21.08 -17.35
CA ILE A 584 -5.72 -22.45 -16.89
C ILE A 584 -5.96 -23.38 -18.07
N ALA A 585 -6.73 -22.97 -19.08
CA ALA A 585 -6.94 -23.77 -20.29
C ALA A 585 -5.63 -24.05 -21.04
N ALA A 586 -4.74 -23.05 -21.12
CA ALA A 586 -3.43 -23.24 -21.73
C ALA A 586 -2.51 -24.12 -20.87
N TRP A 587 -2.51 -23.94 -19.55
CA TRP A 587 -1.76 -24.80 -18.63
C TRP A 587 -2.21 -26.26 -18.71
N ASP A 588 -3.52 -26.48 -18.78
CA ASP A 588 -4.15 -27.80 -18.88
C ASP A 588 -3.79 -28.51 -20.19
N ARG A 589 -3.92 -27.79 -21.31
CA ARG A 589 -3.49 -28.29 -22.64
C ARG A 589 -2.00 -28.61 -22.68
N ASP A 590 -1.18 -27.79 -22.03
CA ASP A 590 0.27 -27.93 -22.02
C ASP A 590 0.79 -28.81 -20.85
N TYR A 591 -0.10 -29.45 -20.08
CA TYR A 591 0.27 -30.24 -18.90
C TYR A 591 1.00 -31.51 -19.31
N ASP A 592 2.19 -31.69 -18.74
CA ASP A 592 3.05 -32.84 -18.96
C ASP A 592 3.62 -33.26 -17.59
N PRO A 593 3.26 -34.45 -17.07
CA PRO A 593 3.70 -34.89 -15.74
C PRO A 593 5.21 -35.17 -15.66
N LEU A 594 5.91 -35.24 -16.80
CA LEU A 594 7.37 -35.39 -16.87
C LEU A 594 8.10 -34.05 -16.82
N LYS A 595 7.39 -32.93 -17.02
CA LYS A 595 7.97 -31.58 -17.00
C LYS A 595 7.54 -30.81 -15.77
N THR A 596 8.45 -29.99 -15.26
CA THR A 596 8.14 -29.08 -14.16
C THR A 596 7.38 -27.86 -14.70
N SER A 597 6.18 -27.61 -14.18
CA SER A 597 5.36 -26.46 -14.57
C SER A 597 4.92 -25.69 -13.32
N LEU A 598 4.91 -24.36 -13.42
CA LEU A 598 4.53 -23.50 -12.30
C LEU A 598 3.72 -22.30 -12.78
N ILE A 599 2.60 -22.06 -12.11
CA ILE A 599 1.81 -20.84 -12.30
C ILE A 599 2.27 -19.80 -11.27
N LEU A 600 2.51 -18.58 -11.71
CA LEU A 600 2.96 -17.48 -10.85
C LEU A 600 1.95 -16.34 -10.85
N ALA A 601 1.62 -15.87 -9.66
CA ALA A 601 0.88 -14.63 -9.47
C ALA A 601 1.52 -13.84 -8.32
N HIS A 602 1.37 -12.52 -8.29
CA HIS A 602 1.88 -11.75 -7.15
C HIS A 602 1.10 -12.09 -5.86
N LEU A 603 -0.11 -12.62 -5.99
CA LEU A 603 -1.17 -12.39 -5.04
C LEU A 603 -1.75 -13.69 -4.52
N ARG A 604 -1.80 -13.88 -3.20
CA ARG A 604 -2.21 -15.17 -2.63
C ARG A 604 -3.66 -15.57 -2.94
N ARG A 605 -4.54 -14.67 -3.43
CA ARG A 605 -5.95 -15.01 -3.79
C ARG A 605 -5.97 -15.60 -5.17
N ASP A 606 -5.21 -14.98 -6.04
CA ASP A 606 -5.02 -15.46 -7.39
C ASP A 606 -4.30 -16.81 -7.35
N VAL A 607 -3.27 -16.96 -6.50
CA VAL A 607 -2.59 -18.24 -6.31
C VAL A 607 -3.55 -19.34 -5.85
N ARG A 608 -4.41 -19.08 -4.86
CA ARG A 608 -5.38 -20.09 -4.40
C ARG A 608 -6.37 -20.46 -5.49
N MET A 609 -7.02 -19.46 -6.09
CA MET A 609 -7.95 -19.66 -7.21
C MET A 609 -7.30 -20.45 -8.35
N LEU A 610 -6.06 -20.12 -8.72
CA LEU A 610 -5.31 -20.82 -9.77
C LEU A 610 -4.97 -22.26 -9.38
N ASN A 611 -4.64 -22.52 -8.11
CA ASN A 611 -4.43 -23.87 -7.59
C ASN A 611 -5.71 -24.71 -7.67
N ASP A 612 -6.83 -24.17 -7.20
CA ASP A 612 -8.12 -24.86 -7.19
C ASP A 612 -8.55 -25.20 -8.63
N MET A 613 -8.44 -24.23 -9.54
CA MET A 613 -8.76 -24.43 -10.97
C MET A 613 -7.82 -25.41 -11.66
N ALA A 614 -6.51 -25.34 -11.38
CA ALA A 614 -5.53 -26.27 -11.96
C ALA A 614 -5.76 -27.71 -11.48
N ARG A 615 -6.03 -27.90 -10.19
CA ARG A 615 -6.34 -29.22 -9.63
C ARG A 615 -7.65 -29.77 -10.19
N ALA A 616 -8.70 -28.96 -10.26
CA ALA A 616 -9.98 -29.37 -10.84
C ALA A 616 -9.79 -29.97 -12.25
N LYS A 617 -8.94 -29.33 -13.07
CA LYS A 617 -8.61 -29.85 -14.40
C LYS A 617 -7.85 -31.17 -14.39
N LEU A 618 -7.01 -31.43 -13.39
CA LEU A 618 -6.34 -32.73 -13.22
C LEU A 618 -7.28 -33.83 -12.77
N VAL A 619 -8.30 -33.50 -11.98
CA VAL A 619 -9.36 -34.42 -11.58
C VAL A 619 -10.28 -34.74 -12.76
N ASP A 620 -10.73 -33.73 -13.51
CA ASP A 620 -11.60 -33.88 -14.69
C ASP A 620 -11.01 -34.84 -15.74
N ARG A 621 -9.68 -34.83 -15.91
CA ARG A 621 -8.97 -35.73 -16.85
C ARG A 621 -8.57 -37.09 -16.26
N GLY A 622 -8.85 -37.33 -14.98
CA GLY A 622 -8.46 -38.55 -14.27
C GLY A 622 -6.96 -38.70 -13.99
N ALA A 623 -6.18 -37.62 -14.05
CA ALA A 623 -4.74 -37.65 -13.73
C ALA A 623 -4.49 -37.66 -12.21
N VAL A 624 -5.43 -37.14 -11.44
CA VAL A 624 -5.43 -37.13 -9.98
C VAL A 624 -6.83 -37.53 -9.52
N ALA A 625 -6.95 -38.40 -8.50
CA ALA A 625 -8.24 -38.76 -7.93
C ALA A 625 -8.82 -37.60 -7.08
N ASP A 626 -10.10 -37.68 -6.70
CA ASP A 626 -10.71 -36.68 -5.81
C ASP A 626 -9.90 -36.48 -4.52
N GLY A 627 -9.34 -37.58 -3.99
CA GLY A 627 -8.40 -37.59 -2.87
C GLY A 627 -9.08 -37.63 -1.50
N PHE A 628 -8.29 -37.40 -0.46
CA PHE A 628 -8.71 -37.41 0.93
C PHE A 628 -8.69 -36.01 1.51
N ALA A 629 -9.68 -35.70 2.35
CA ALA A 629 -9.75 -34.45 3.07
C ALA A 629 -8.59 -34.35 4.08
N PHE A 630 -7.92 -33.21 4.06
CA PHE A 630 -6.84 -32.86 4.98
C PHE A 630 -7.04 -31.41 5.43
N LYS A 631 -7.22 -31.18 6.74
CA LYS A 631 -7.40 -29.83 7.31
C LYS A 631 -6.05 -29.14 7.38
N THR A 632 -5.77 -28.24 6.46
CA THR A 632 -4.59 -27.39 6.50
C THR A 632 -4.87 -26.14 7.36
N GLU A 633 -3.83 -25.37 7.67
CA GLU A 633 -3.97 -24.10 8.42
C GLU A 633 -4.90 -23.10 7.71
N ASP A 634 -4.89 -23.12 6.37
CA ASP A 634 -5.69 -22.24 5.50
C ASP A 634 -7.00 -22.92 5.02
N GLY A 635 -7.50 -23.88 5.78
CA GLY A 635 -8.75 -24.60 5.55
C GLY A 635 -8.57 -26.03 5.02
N THR A 636 -9.67 -26.76 4.85
CA THR A 636 -9.61 -28.13 4.31
C THR A 636 -9.22 -28.11 2.84
N ARG A 637 -8.38 -29.06 2.45
CA ARG A 637 -7.98 -29.34 1.07
C ARG A 637 -8.11 -30.83 0.80
N MET A 638 -8.34 -31.17 -0.46
CA MET A 638 -8.31 -32.54 -0.92
C MET A 638 -6.93 -32.85 -1.47
N PHE A 639 -6.30 -33.92 -1.00
CA PHE A 639 -5.04 -34.42 -1.54
C PHE A 639 -5.16 -35.86 -2.01
N ALA A 640 -4.63 -36.15 -3.17
CA ALA A 640 -4.54 -37.46 -3.78
C ALA A 640 -3.10 -37.74 -4.21
N ALA A 641 -2.79 -39.01 -4.44
CA ALA A 641 -1.57 -39.39 -5.13
C ALA A 641 -1.46 -38.62 -6.47
N GLY A 642 -0.29 -38.06 -6.75
CA GLY A 642 -0.04 -37.21 -7.90
C GLY A 642 -0.20 -35.70 -7.66
N ASP A 643 -0.83 -35.27 -6.56
CA ASP A 643 -0.97 -33.84 -6.25
C ASP A 643 0.40 -33.16 -6.07
N GLN A 644 0.53 -31.94 -6.59
CA GLN A 644 1.67 -31.08 -6.25
C GLN A 644 1.29 -30.21 -5.05
N ILE A 645 2.13 -30.19 -4.02
CA ILE A 645 1.91 -29.44 -2.78
C ILE A 645 3.06 -28.47 -2.49
N VAL A 646 2.80 -27.49 -1.63
CA VAL A 646 3.78 -26.54 -1.12
C VAL A 646 3.72 -26.45 0.40
N PHE A 647 4.89 -26.49 1.06
CA PHE A 647 5.01 -26.26 2.49
C PHE A 647 4.97 -24.76 2.82
N LEU A 648 4.25 -24.36 3.86
CA LEU A 648 4.02 -22.96 4.22
C LEU A 648 4.78 -22.52 5.49
N LYS A 649 5.29 -23.47 6.27
CA LYS A 649 6.05 -23.23 7.51
C LYS A 649 7.28 -24.13 7.57
N ASN A 650 8.36 -23.64 8.18
CA ASN A 650 9.53 -24.47 8.44
C ASN A 650 9.22 -25.47 9.56
N GLU A 651 9.59 -26.73 9.38
CA GLU A 651 9.51 -27.76 10.42
C GLU A 651 10.75 -28.66 10.35
N GLY A 652 11.59 -28.56 11.39
CA GLY A 652 12.92 -29.16 11.40
C GLY A 652 12.87 -30.69 11.49
N SER A 653 11.92 -31.23 12.24
CA SER A 653 11.76 -32.69 12.43
C SER A 653 11.41 -33.44 11.14
N LEU A 654 10.65 -32.80 10.24
CA LEU A 654 10.32 -33.32 8.90
C LEU A 654 11.38 -32.93 7.84
N GLY A 655 12.28 -32.02 8.19
CA GLY A 655 13.25 -31.40 7.28
C GLY A 655 12.61 -30.52 6.21
N VAL A 656 11.37 -30.04 6.41
CA VAL A 656 10.62 -29.27 5.41
C VAL A 656 10.72 -27.76 5.67
N LYS A 657 10.67 -26.96 4.60
CA LYS A 657 10.85 -25.50 4.67
C LYS A 657 9.75 -24.77 3.94
N ASN A 658 9.44 -23.55 4.38
CA ASN A 658 8.47 -22.68 3.72
C ASN A 658 8.87 -22.40 2.26
N GLY A 659 7.95 -22.67 1.32
CA GLY A 659 8.13 -22.51 -0.12
C GLY A 659 8.70 -23.73 -0.85
N MET A 660 8.93 -24.83 -0.14
CA MET A 660 9.36 -26.11 -0.72
C MET A 660 8.18 -26.81 -1.41
N LEU A 661 8.39 -27.27 -2.64
CA LEU A 661 7.41 -28.03 -3.41
C LEU A 661 7.61 -29.54 -3.18
N ALA A 662 6.53 -30.31 -3.22
CA ALA A 662 6.55 -31.75 -3.12
C ALA A 662 5.47 -32.37 -4.01
N LYS A 663 5.66 -33.64 -4.39
CA LYS A 663 4.67 -34.44 -5.08
C LYS A 663 4.10 -35.49 -4.14
N VAL A 664 2.79 -35.58 -4.02
CA VAL A 664 2.13 -36.58 -3.18
C VAL A 664 2.28 -37.95 -3.85
N LEU A 665 2.83 -38.91 -3.10
CA LEU A 665 2.95 -40.30 -3.52
C LEU A 665 1.75 -41.12 -3.03
N GLU A 666 1.37 -40.89 -1.79
CA GLU A 666 0.25 -41.55 -1.13
C GLU A 666 -0.52 -40.51 -0.34
N ALA A 667 -1.85 -40.55 -0.44
CA ALA A 667 -2.73 -39.77 0.41
C ALA A 667 -3.69 -40.73 1.11
N ALA A 668 -3.95 -40.47 2.38
CA ALA A 668 -4.92 -41.17 3.20
C ALA A 668 -5.57 -40.15 4.16
N PRO A 669 -6.67 -40.49 4.84
CA PRO A 669 -7.28 -39.59 5.82
C PRO A 669 -6.26 -39.12 6.87
N GLY A 670 -6.01 -37.81 6.93
CA GLY A 670 -5.07 -37.19 7.86
C GLY A 670 -3.58 -37.55 7.69
N ARG A 671 -3.21 -38.23 6.61
CA ARG A 671 -1.83 -38.65 6.33
C ARG A 671 -1.48 -38.43 4.86
N ILE A 672 -0.35 -37.79 4.61
CA ILE A 672 0.21 -37.60 3.27
C ILE A 672 1.65 -38.11 3.28
N VAL A 673 2.00 -38.94 2.30
CA VAL A 673 3.39 -39.25 2.00
C VAL A 673 3.75 -38.47 0.74
N ALA A 674 4.67 -37.51 0.88
CA ALA A 674 5.09 -36.65 -0.21
C ALA A 674 6.58 -36.85 -0.52
N GLU A 675 6.91 -36.86 -1.80
CA GLU A 675 8.27 -36.82 -2.31
C GLU A 675 8.74 -35.37 -2.43
N VAL A 676 9.87 -35.07 -1.80
CA VAL A 676 10.52 -33.76 -1.82
C VAL A 676 11.87 -33.90 -2.52
N GLY A 677 12.22 -32.93 -3.37
CA GLY A 677 13.51 -32.86 -4.07
C GLY A 677 13.44 -33.28 -5.54
N GLU A 678 14.56 -33.16 -6.24
CA GLU A 678 14.72 -33.53 -7.65
C GLU A 678 15.93 -34.45 -7.82
N GLY A 679 15.91 -35.29 -8.87
CA GLY A 679 17.03 -36.18 -9.22
C GLY A 679 17.40 -37.17 -8.10
N GLU A 680 18.69 -37.26 -7.80
CA GLU A 680 19.27 -38.17 -6.78
C GLU A 680 18.90 -37.77 -5.33
N HIS A 681 18.27 -36.61 -5.12
CA HIS A 681 17.94 -36.09 -3.80
C HIS A 681 16.46 -36.20 -3.43
N ARG A 682 15.72 -37.07 -4.12
CA ARG A 682 14.34 -37.38 -3.78
C ARG A 682 14.29 -38.08 -2.43
N ARG A 683 13.53 -37.52 -1.50
CA ARG A 683 13.26 -38.11 -0.19
C ARG A 683 11.77 -38.10 0.08
N GLN A 684 11.30 -39.13 0.78
CA GLN A 684 9.93 -39.19 1.24
C GLN A 684 9.77 -38.51 2.59
N VAL A 685 8.69 -37.76 2.73
CA VAL A 685 8.28 -37.12 3.98
C VAL A 685 6.88 -37.59 4.30
N THR A 686 6.73 -38.20 5.47
CA THR A 686 5.40 -38.53 6.01
C THR A 686 4.89 -37.34 6.80
N ILE A 687 3.73 -36.85 6.41
CA ILE A 687 3.06 -35.70 7.00
C ILE A 687 1.80 -36.21 7.67
N GLU A 688 1.78 -36.12 9.00
CA GLU A 688 0.57 -36.37 9.78
C GLU A 688 -0.11 -35.04 10.08
N GLN A 689 -1.40 -34.94 9.75
CA GLN A 689 -2.20 -33.72 9.89
C GLN A 689 -2.17 -33.13 11.31
N ARG A 690 -2.16 -33.99 12.33
CA ARG A 690 -2.07 -33.60 13.75
C ARG A 690 -0.75 -32.93 14.12
N PHE A 691 0.31 -33.24 13.38
CA PHE A 691 1.67 -32.78 13.65
C PHE A 691 2.03 -31.57 12.78
N TYR A 692 1.65 -31.60 11.50
CA TYR A 692 1.97 -30.55 10.55
C TYR A 692 0.81 -30.34 9.57
N ASN A 693 0.21 -29.15 9.61
CA ASN A 693 -0.94 -28.76 8.79
C ASN A 693 -0.65 -27.53 7.90
N ASN A 694 0.57 -26.98 7.91
CA ASN A 694 0.94 -25.81 7.12
C ASN A 694 1.34 -26.19 5.68
N LEU A 695 0.41 -26.77 4.90
CA LEU A 695 0.61 -27.10 3.48
C LEU A 695 -0.59 -26.68 2.62
N ASP A 696 -0.38 -26.47 1.33
CA ASP A 696 -1.43 -26.17 0.34
C ASP A 696 -1.04 -26.77 -1.02
N HIS A 697 -1.91 -26.69 -2.03
CA HIS A 697 -1.53 -27.08 -3.41
C HIS A 697 -0.41 -26.18 -3.96
N GLY A 698 0.44 -26.77 -4.78
CA GLY A 698 1.68 -26.18 -5.27
C GLY A 698 1.72 -25.92 -6.77
N TYR A 699 0.61 -26.05 -7.49
CA TYR A 699 0.54 -25.78 -8.94
C TYR A 699 0.77 -24.31 -9.28
N ALA A 700 0.26 -23.43 -8.41
CA ALA A 700 0.47 -22.00 -8.41
C ALA A 700 1.19 -21.56 -7.13
N THR A 701 2.09 -20.59 -7.24
CA THR A 701 2.77 -19.96 -6.09
C THR A 701 2.89 -18.47 -6.24
N THR A 702 3.18 -17.76 -5.14
CA THR A 702 3.47 -16.34 -5.23
C THR A 702 4.85 -16.11 -5.86
N ILE A 703 5.00 -15.01 -6.61
CA ILE A 703 6.30 -14.61 -7.19
C ILE A 703 7.42 -14.57 -6.13
N HIS A 704 7.10 -14.15 -4.90
CA HIS A 704 8.06 -14.17 -3.78
C HIS A 704 8.54 -15.57 -3.40
N LYS A 705 7.65 -16.57 -3.40
CA LYS A 705 8.00 -17.96 -3.07
C LYS A 705 8.71 -18.69 -4.21
N SER A 706 8.61 -18.18 -5.44
CA SER A 706 9.31 -18.75 -6.59
C SER A 706 10.72 -18.20 -6.78
N GLN A 707 11.18 -17.25 -5.96
CA GLN A 707 12.58 -16.82 -6.00
C GLN A 707 13.52 -18.00 -5.75
N GLY A 708 14.58 -18.06 -6.56
CA GLY A 708 15.50 -19.21 -6.63
C GLY A 708 14.96 -20.43 -7.37
N ALA A 709 13.64 -20.54 -7.64
CA ALA A 709 13.09 -21.66 -8.38
C ALA A 709 13.46 -21.59 -9.87
N THR A 710 13.63 -22.76 -10.48
CA THR A 710 13.79 -22.94 -11.92
C THR A 710 12.89 -24.08 -12.35
N VAL A 711 12.00 -23.85 -13.31
CA VAL A 711 11.05 -24.85 -13.83
C VAL A 711 11.05 -24.83 -15.36
N ASP A 712 10.56 -25.88 -16.01
CA ASP A 712 10.57 -25.98 -17.47
C ASP A 712 9.59 -24.99 -18.09
N ARG A 713 8.37 -24.90 -17.54
CA ARG A 713 7.30 -24.05 -18.07
C ARG A 713 6.72 -23.13 -17.00
N VAL A 714 6.52 -21.86 -17.35
CA VAL A 714 5.91 -20.87 -16.45
C VAL A 714 4.72 -20.20 -17.11
N LYS A 715 3.63 -20.07 -16.36
CA LYS A 715 2.50 -19.19 -16.73
C LYS A 715 2.36 -18.10 -15.69
N VAL A 716 2.36 -16.83 -16.08
CA VAL A 716 2.29 -15.69 -15.16
C VAL A 716 0.95 -14.99 -15.30
N LEU A 717 0.24 -14.78 -14.19
CA LEU A 717 -0.89 -13.87 -14.12
C LEU A 717 -0.40 -12.48 -13.67
N ALA A 718 -0.37 -11.52 -14.60
CA ALA A 718 0.02 -10.16 -14.31
C ALA A 718 -1.15 -9.30 -13.80
N SER A 719 -0.87 -8.47 -12.81
CA SER A 719 -1.80 -7.56 -12.15
C SER A 719 -1.18 -6.17 -11.96
N LEU A 720 -2.00 -5.19 -11.57
CA LEU A 720 -1.57 -3.78 -11.38
C LEU A 720 -0.53 -3.57 -10.26
N SER A 721 -0.29 -4.63 -9.49
CA SER A 721 0.62 -4.68 -8.36
C SER A 721 2.05 -5.08 -8.71
N LEU A 722 2.30 -5.53 -9.94
CA LEU A 722 3.66 -5.79 -10.40
C LEU A 722 4.41 -4.48 -10.57
N ASP A 723 5.71 -4.56 -10.32
CA ASP A 723 6.72 -3.56 -10.62
C ASP A 723 7.86 -4.23 -11.41
N ARG A 724 8.95 -3.48 -11.65
CA ARG A 724 10.12 -3.98 -12.38
C ARG A 724 10.70 -5.26 -11.76
N HIS A 725 10.86 -5.29 -10.44
CA HIS A 725 11.52 -6.39 -9.72
C HIS A 725 10.66 -7.66 -9.72
N LEU A 726 9.36 -7.52 -9.45
CA LEU A 726 8.39 -8.62 -9.53
C LEU A 726 8.28 -9.18 -10.94
N THR A 727 8.28 -8.30 -11.96
CA THR A 727 8.20 -8.69 -13.37
C THR A 727 9.42 -9.50 -13.77
N TYR A 728 10.63 -9.01 -13.47
CA TYR A 728 11.87 -9.71 -13.77
C TYR A 728 11.89 -11.09 -13.10
N VAL A 729 11.53 -11.17 -11.82
CA VAL A 729 11.51 -12.45 -11.10
C VAL A 729 10.46 -13.40 -11.67
N ALA A 730 9.25 -12.94 -11.98
CA ALA A 730 8.20 -13.79 -12.53
C ALA A 730 8.55 -14.35 -13.91
N MET A 731 9.09 -13.50 -14.79
CA MET A 731 9.33 -13.85 -16.18
C MET A 731 10.63 -14.65 -16.40
N THR A 732 11.51 -14.78 -15.42
CA THR A 732 12.81 -15.48 -15.59
C THR A 732 12.88 -16.87 -14.97
N ARG A 733 11.79 -17.43 -14.44
CA ARG A 733 11.81 -18.77 -13.79
C ARG A 733 11.78 -19.96 -14.75
N HIS A 734 11.47 -19.74 -16.03
CA HIS A 734 11.30 -20.79 -17.03
C HIS A 734 12.62 -21.22 -17.69
N ARG A 735 12.71 -22.49 -18.13
CA ARG A 735 13.77 -23.00 -19.01
C ARG A 735 13.33 -23.11 -20.47
N GLU A 736 12.11 -23.60 -20.70
CA GLU A 736 11.59 -23.93 -22.03
C GLU A 736 10.58 -22.90 -22.54
N ASP A 737 9.63 -22.47 -21.69
CA ASP A 737 8.52 -21.63 -22.14
C ASP A 737 7.94 -20.73 -21.05
N LEU A 738 7.50 -19.54 -21.46
CA LEU A 738 6.82 -18.54 -20.64
C LEU A 738 5.59 -18.01 -21.38
N ALA A 739 4.47 -17.85 -20.68
CA ALA A 739 3.37 -17.02 -21.14
C ALA A 739 2.83 -16.13 -20.01
N VAL A 740 2.51 -14.88 -20.34
CA VAL A 740 2.00 -13.86 -19.40
C VAL A 740 0.57 -13.49 -19.78
N TYR A 741 -0.35 -13.58 -18.82
CA TYR A 741 -1.77 -13.34 -18.99
C TYR A 741 -2.19 -12.11 -18.18
N TYR A 742 -2.98 -11.21 -18.76
CA TYR A 742 -3.42 -10.00 -18.08
C TYR A 742 -4.75 -9.44 -18.60
N GLY A 743 -5.47 -8.73 -17.73
CA GLY A 743 -6.70 -8.01 -18.08
C GLY A 743 -6.42 -6.63 -18.67
N SER A 744 -6.47 -6.50 -19.99
CA SER A 744 -6.13 -5.30 -20.77
C SER A 744 -6.92 -4.05 -20.34
N ARG A 745 -8.21 -4.18 -19.99
CA ARG A 745 -9.04 -3.05 -19.52
C ARG A 745 -8.50 -2.41 -18.25
N SER A 746 -8.06 -3.23 -17.28
CA SER A 746 -7.55 -2.76 -16.00
C SER A 746 -6.21 -2.04 -16.18
N PHE A 747 -5.32 -2.62 -16.98
CA PHE A 747 -4.02 -2.01 -17.28
C PHE A 747 -4.18 -0.71 -18.07
N ALA A 748 -5.08 -0.65 -19.06
CA ALA A 748 -5.35 0.57 -19.83
C ALA A 748 -5.80 1.74 -18.93
N LYS A 749 -6.69 1.49 -17.95
CA LYS A 749 -7.12 2.50 -16.98
C LYS A 749 -6.03 3.00 -16.03
N SER A 750 -4.91 2.30 -15.93
CA SER A 750 -3.83 2.57 -14.98
C SER A 750 -2.51 2.96 -15.65
N GLY A 751 -2.58 3.40 -16.91
CA GLY A 751 -1.43 3.90 -17.67
C GLY A 751 -0.80 2.91 -18.64
N GLY A 752 -1.34 1.69 -18.76
CA GLY A 752 -0.87 0.65 -19.67
C GLY A 752 0.05 -0.39 -19.01
N LEU A 753 0.25 -1.52 -19.72
CA LEU A 753 1.05 -2.65 -19.23
C LEU A 753 2.50 -2.26 -18.96
N ILE A 754 3.19 -1.72 -19.97
CA ILE A 754 4.62 -1.41 -19.88
C ILE A 754 4.91 -0.40 -18.75
N PRO A 755 4.18 0.73 -18.59
CA PRO A 755 4.44 1.65 -17.49
C PRO A 755 4.28 1.02 -16.11
N ILE A 756 3.32 0.11 -15.92
CA ILE A 756 3.14 -0.62 -14.66
C ILE A 756 4.31 -1.57 -14.40
N LEU A 757 4.64 -2.43 -15.37
CA LEU A 757 5.73 -3.38 -15.25
C LEU A 757 7.11 -2.69 -15.16
N SER A 758 7.22 -1.43 -15.59
CA SER A 758 8.46 -0.63 -15.53
C SER A 758 8.60 0.21 -14.26
N ARG A 759 7.61 0.20 -13.34
CA ARG A 759 7.66 1.01 -12.11
C ARG A 759 8.91 0.66 -11.31
N ARG A 760 9.72 1.68 -11.02
CA ARG A 760 10.93 1.57 -10.20
C ARG A 760 10.54 1.83 -8.75
N ASN A 761 10.30 0.76 -8.00
CA ASN A 761 10.07 0.79 -6.55
C ASN A 761 11.29 0.21 -5.81
N ALA A 762 12.49 0.57 -6.26
CA ALA A 762 13.71 0.12 -5.61
C ALA A 762 13.80 0.74 -4.20
N LYS A 763 14.24 -0.04 -3.21
CA LYS A 763 14.46 0.48 -1.87
C LYS A 763 15.65 1.43 -1.90
N GLU A 764 15.45 2.63 -1.35
CA GLU A 764 16.51 3.62 -1.19
C GLU A 764 17.35 3.30 0.05
N THR A 765 18.63 3.64 -0.01
CA THR A 765 19.56 3.69 1.12
C THR A 765 20.04 5.12 1.33
N THR A 766 20.45 5.47 2.54
CA THR A 766 21.10 6.75 2.82
C THR A 766 22.38 6.94 1.99
N LEU A 767 23.03 5.83 1.66
CA LEU A 767 24.24 5.74 0.83
C LEU A 767 24.05 6.15 -0.63
N ASP A 768 22.82 6.17 -1.15
CA ASP A 768 22.49 6.74 -2.47
C ASP A 768 22.70 8.26 -2.51
N TYR A 769 22.72 8.88 -1.33
CA TYR A 769 22.90 10.30 -1.13
C TYR A 769 24.33 10.68 -0.73
N GLU A 770 25.28 9.74 -0.67
CA GLU A 770 26.65 9.98 -0.17
C GLU A 770 27.38 11.16 -0.83
N LYS A 771 27.15 11.32 -2.14
CA LYS A 771 27.75 12.41 -2.94
C LYS A 771 27.08 13.77 -2.68
N ALA A 772 25.89 13.80 -2.08
CA ALA A 772 25.18 15.03 -1.75
C ALA A 772 25.89 15.77 -0.61
N SER A 773 25.91 17.10 -0.70
CA SER A 773 26.48 17.95 0.36
C SER A 773 25.77 17.76 1.70
N PHE A 774 24.47 17.50 1.69
CA PHE A 774 23.67 17.25 2.90
C PHE A 774 24.08 15.98 3.62
N TYR A 775 24.36 14.89 2.90
CA TYR A 775 24.74 13.62 3.50
C TYR A 775 26.00 13.74 4.37
N ARG A 776 27.08 14.37 3.88
CA ARG A 776 28.32 14.49 4.66
C ARG A 776 28.12 15.29 5.95
N HIS A 777 27.27 16.31 5.91
CA HIS A 777 26.92 17.07 7.11
C HIS A 777 26.07 16.23 8.07
N ALA A 778 25.07 15.51 7.55
CA ALA A 778 24.22 14.62 8.32
C ALA A 778 25.02 13.50 8.99
N LEU A 779 25.93 12.85 8.27
CA LEU A 779 26.78 11.78 8.81
C LEU A 779 27.74 12.32 9.87
N ARG A 780 28.43 13.42 9.63
CA ARG A 780 29.30 14.05 10.65
C ARG A 780 28.52 14.42 11.90
N PHE A 781 27.33 14.99 11.74
CA PHE A 781 26.45 15.30 12.86
C PHE A 781 26.05 14.04 13.63
N ALA A 782 25.73 12.97 12.89
CA ALA A 782 25.44 11.69 13.49
C ALA A 782 26.68 11.16 14.25
N GLU A 783 27.87 11.11 13.67
CA GLU A 783 29.06 10.55 14.33
C GLU A 783 29.54 11.35 15.56
N ALA A 784 29.39 12.69 15.55
CA ALA A 784 30.08 13.59 16.48
C ALA A 784 29.60 13.61 17.95
N ARG A 785 28.69 12.73 18.38
CA ARG A 785 28.13 12.70 19.76
C ARG A 785 27.77 14.09 20.36
N GLY A 786 27.44 15.09 19.52
CA GLY A 786 27.10 16.45 19.96
C GLY A 786 28.25 17.44 20.22
N LEU A 787 29.51 17.16 19.85
CA LEU A 787 30.68 17.98 20.28
C LEU A 787 31.23 19.03 19.28
N HIS A 788 30.63 19.24 18.10
CA HIS A 788 31.03 20.32 17.17
C HIS A 788 29.88 21.29 16.85
N LEU A 789 29.54 22.13 17.84
CA LEU A 789 28.44 23.09 17.80
C LEU A 789 28.56 24.15 16.68
N MET A 790 29.76 24.64 16.36
CA MET A 790 29.89 25.86 15.53
C MET A 790 29.67 25.66 14.01
N ASN A 791 30.04 24.51 13.46
CA ASN A 791 29.82 24.24 12.03
C ASN A 791 28.43 23.65 11.74
N VAL A 792 27.85 22.93 12.71
CA VAL A 792 26.49 22.37 12.66
C VAL A 792 25.43 23.45 12.88
N ALA A 793 25.67 24.40 13.78
CA ALA A 793 24.79 25.55 13.97
C ALA A 793 24.63 26.36 12.69
N ARG A 794 25.66 26.44 11.83
CA ARG A 794 25.58 27.18 10.56
C ARG A 794 24.70 26.47 9.52
N THR A 795 24.71 25.14 9.46
CA THR A 795 23.84 24.34 8.58
C THR A 795 22.40 24.27 9.10
N LEU A 796 22.22 24.06 10.41
CA LEU A 796 20.90 24.13 11.07
C LEU A 796 20.31 25.54 11.03
N ALA A 797 21.13 26.60 11.14
CA ALA A 797 20.67 27.99 11.04
C ALA A 797 20.31 28.37 9.60
N ARG A 798 21.02 27.87 8.59
CA ARG A 798 20.70 28.11 7.17
C ARG A 798 19.46 27.33 6.73
N ASP A 799 19.30 26.11 7.23
CA ASP A 799 18.11 25.29 7.01
C ASP A 799 16.90 25.76 7.81
N ARG A 800 17.10 26.28 9.04
CA ARG A 800 16.09 27.07 9.74
C ARG A 800 15.77 28.31 8.93
N LEU A 801 16.72 29.16 8.54
CA LEU A 801 16.45 30.38 7.78
C LEU A 801 15.64 30.11 6.51
N GLU A 802 16.03 29.14 5.69
CA GLU A 802 15.31 28.83 4.45
C GLU A 802 13.93 28.19 4.68
N TRP A 803 13.75 27.42 5.76
CA TRP A 803 12.44 26.90 6.15
C TRP A 803 11.56 28.00 6.76
N THR A 804 12.12 28.88 7.59
CA THR A 804 11.44 30.05 8.16
C THR A 804 11.08 31.07 7.08
N ILE A 805 11.90 31.23 6.04
CA ILE A 805 11.60 32.06 4.85
C ILE A 805 10.47 31.44 4.02
N ARG A 806 10.41 30.10 3.91
CA ARG A 806 9.27 29.39 3.32
C ARG A 806 8.01 29.43 4.19
N GLN A 807 8.14 29.55 5.49
CA GLN A 807 7.00 29.78 6.40
C GLN A 807 6.59 31.25 6.44
N SER A 808 7.51 32.20 6.21
CA SER A 808 7.16 33.60 6.18
C SER A 808 6.27 33.95 4.99
N SER A 809 6.40 33.27 3.83
CA SER A 809 5.41 33.39 2.75
C SER A 809 4.03 32.86 3.15
N ARG A 810 3.96 31.80 3.98
CA ARG A 810 2.71 31.30 4.59
C ARG A 810 2.16 32.22 5.70
N LEU A 811 3.03 32.95 6.40
CA LEU A 811 2.66 34.00 7.36
C LEU A 811 2.27 35.31 6.66
N VAL A 812 2.75 35.60 5.45
CA VAL A 812 2.29 36.73 4.64
C VAL A 812 0.83 36.52 4.22
N ASP A 813 0.39 35.29 3.92
CA ASP A 813 -1.03 34.98 3.71
C ASP A 813 -1.86 35.18 5.01
N LEU A 814 -1.24 35.00 6.18
CA LEU A 814 -1.82 35.32 7.49
C LEU A 814 -1.86 36.83 7.76
N GLY A 815 -0.83 37.56 7.32
CA GLY A 815 -0.70 39.02 7.42
C GLY A 815 -1.68 39.77 6.50
N VAL A 816 -1.93 39.24 5.30
CA VAL A 816 -2.97 39.74 4.39
C VAL A 816 -4.38 39.47 4.97
N ARG A 817 -4.58 38.34 5.66
CA ARG A 817 -5.82 38.05 6.40
C ARG A 817 -6.00 38.95 7.64
N LEU A 818 -4.92 39.28 8.35
CA LEU A 818 -4.95 40.22 9.48
C LEU A 818 -5.14 41.67 9.04
N ALA A 819 -4.55 42.08 7.90
CA ALA A 819 -4.74 43.41 7.31
C ALA A 819 -6.18 43.61 6.80
N ALA A 820 -6.81 42.56 6.27
CA ALA A 820 -8.22 42.56 5.88
C ALA A 820 -9.18 42.63 7.09
N VAL A 821 -8.74 42.23 8.28
CA VAL A 821 -9.48 42.37 9.54
C VAL A 821 -9.22 43.76 10.17
N ALA A 822 -8.01 44.29 10.09
CA ALA A 822 -7.65 45.62 10.59
C ALA A 822 -8.32 46.76 9.81
N THR A 823 -8.52 46.59 8.49
CA THR A 823 -9.31 47.53 7.66
C THR A 823 -10.82 47.43 7.89
N LYS A 824 -11.30 46.30 8.43
CA LYS A 824 -12.72 46.09 8.79
C LYS A 824 -13.08 46.53 10.21
N LEU A 825 -12.08 46.81 11.06
CA LEU A 825 -12.24 47.16 12.49
C LEU A 825 -11.86 48.61 12.85
N GLY A 826 -11.57 49.48 11.87
CA GLY A 826 -11.66 50.93 12.05
C GLY A 826 -10.84 51.56 13.19
N PHE A 827 -9.58 51.16 13.40
CA PHE A 827 -8.73 51.79 14.42
C PHE A 827 -8.00 53.04 13.90
N VAL A 828 -8.68 54.20 13.97
CA VAL A 828 -8.06 55.52 14.22
C VAL A 828 -8.92 56.27 15.25
N GLY A 829 -8.32 56.63 16.39
CA GLY A 829 -8.75 57.77 17.22
C GLY A 829 -9.79 57.54 18.33
N SER A 830 -9.29 57.34 19.56
CA SER A 830 -9.84 57.64 20.91
C SER A 830 -11.27 58.21 21.08
N ILE A 831 -12.09 57.62 21.96
CA ILE A 831 -12.63 58.20 23.23
C ILE A 831 -13.40 57.12 24.05
N LYS A 832 -13.42 57.34 25.36
CA LYS A 832 -13.79 56.52 26.53
C LYS A 832 -15.12 55.74 26.52
N ASN A 833 -15.06 54.58 27.19
CA ASN A 833 -16.09 53.63 27.65
C ASN A 833 -17.36 54.27 28.31
N PRO A 834 -18.53 53.58 28.27
CA PRO A 834 -18.83 52.60 29.33
C PRO A 834 -19.57 51.30 28.93
N ARG A 835 -19.11 50.21 29.57
CA ARG A 835 -19.76 48.98 30.07
C ARG A 835 -21.01 48.36 29.37
N ILE A 836 -20.77 47.10 28.95
CA ILE A 836 -21.57 45.86 29.04
C ILE A 836 -22.89 45.80 28.24
N GLN A 837 -22.84 45.07 27.13
CA GLN A 837 -23.86 44.09 26.71
C GLN A 837 -23.16 42.82 26.17
N ASP A 838 -23.81 41.68 26.38
CA ASP A 838 -23.34 40.31 26.18
C ASP A 838 -22.71 40.01 24.80
N PRO A 839 -21.80 39.01 24.69
CA PRO A 839 -21.39 38.51 23.38
C PRO A 839 -22.58 37.81 22.73
N ILE A 840 -23.16 38.45 21.71
CA ILE A 840 -24.10 37.82 20.78
C ILE A 840 -23.46 36.50 20.32
N LYS A 841 -24.08 35.36 20.67
CA LYS A 841 -23.76 34.06 20.08
C LYS A 841 -23.84 34.20 18.57
N GLU A 842 -22.71 34.12 17.87
CA GLU A 842 -22.71 33.98 16.41
C GLU A 842 -23.48 32.70 16.07
N ALA A 843 -24.63 32.85 15.40
CA ALA A 843 -25.46 31.75 14.95
C ALA A 843 -24.70 30.93 13.89
N LYS A 844 -24.75 29.60 14.01
CA LYS A 844 -24.09 28.68 13.09
C LYS A 844 -24.71 28.81 11.68
N PRO A 845 -23.93 28.92 10.60
CA PRO A 845 -24.47 29.04 9.24
C PRO A 845 -25.25 27.78 8.83
N MET A 846 -26.23 27.93 7.94
CA MET A 846 -27.05 26.82 7.44
C MET A 846 -26.25 25.83 6.59
N VAL A 847 -25.20 26.30 5.89
CA VAL A 847 -24.17 25.43 5.33
C VAL A 847 -22.80 26.06 5.56
N SER A 848 -21.96 25.38 6.35
CA SER A 848 -20.61 25.85 6.68
C SER A 848 -19.70 25.78 5.44
N GLY A 849 -18.90 26.82 5.20
CA GLY A 849 -17.89 26.89 4.16
C GLY A 849 -16.76 25.87 4.38
N ILE A 850 -16.12 25.44 3.30
CA ILE A 850 -14.92 24.59 3.36
C ILE A 850 -13.72 25.49 3.63
N THR A 851 -13.20 25.41 4.85
CA THR A 851 -11.99 26.13 5.28
C THR A 851 -10.75 25.24 5.36
N THR A 852 -10.93 23.92 5.26
CA THR A 852 -9.87 22.91 5.32
C THR A 852 -9.82 22.11 4.03
N PHE A 853 -8.62 21.98 3.47
CA PHE A 853 -8.40 21.27 2.21
C PHE A 853 -7.38 20.14 2.41
N PRO A 854 -7.57 18.96 1.79
CA PRO A 854 -6.64 17.83 1.93
C PRO A 854 -5.21 18.13 1.44
N LYS A 855 -5.06 19.11 0.55
CA LYS A 855 -3.78 19.56 -0.01
C LYS A 855 -3.61 21.05 0.24
N SER A 856 -2.37 21.49 0.46
CA SER A 856 -2.05 22.93 0.42
C SER A 856 -2.36 23.50 -0.97
N LEU A 857 -2.47 24.84 -1.06
CA LEU A 857 -2.62 25.51 -2.36
C LEU A 857 -1.44 25.17 -3.28
N GLU A 858 -0.22 25.34 -2.76
CA GLU A 858 1.04 24.99 -3.45
C GLU A 858 1.02 23.55 -3.99
N GLN A 859 0.61 22.56 -3.18
CA GLN A 859 0.60 21.15 -3.60
C GLN A 859 -0.46 20.88 -4.68
N ALA A 860 -1.64 21.52 -4.59
CA ALA A 860 -2.68 21.36 -5.61
C ALA A 860 -2.27 21.98 -6.95
N VAL A 861 -1.56 23.11 -6.91
CA VAL A 861 -0.99 23.75 -8.10
C VAL A 861 0.13 22.89 -8.70
N GLU A 862 1.04 22.37 -7.87
CA GLU A 862 2.12 21.49 -8.33
C GLU A 862 1.59 20.21 -9.00
N ASP A 863 0.54 19.60 -8.44
CA ASP A 863 -0.07 18.41 -9.04
C ASP A 863 -0.69 18.72 -10.42
N LYS A 864 -1.25 19.92 -10.63
CA LYS A 864 -1.76 20.38 -11.94
C LYS A 864 -0.61 20.64 -12.91
N LEU A 865 0.46 21.30 -12.46
CA LEU A 865 1.67 21.53 -13.27
C LEU A 865 2.32 20.22 -13.73
N ALA A 866 2.40 19.22 -12.84
CA ALA A 866 2.94 17.90 -13.17
C ALA A 866 2.06 17.12 -14.18
N ALA A 867 0.76 17.43 -14.24
CA ALA A 867 -0.18 16.83 -15.19
C ALA A 867 -0.27 17.60 -16.52
N ASP A 868 0.32 18.79 -16.63
CA ASP A 868 0.28 19.60 -17.85
C ASP A 868 1.11 18.97 -18.98
N ALA A 869 0.43 18.61 -20.07
CA ALA A 869 1.05 17.94 -21.21
C ALA A 869 2.05 18.83 -21.97
N GLY A 870 1.83 20.15 -21.98
CA GLY A 870 2.71 21.11 -22.62
C GLY A 870 4.03 21.24 -21.87
N LEU A 871 3.95 21.42 -20.54
CA LEU A 871 5.14 21.47 -19.68
C LEU A 871 5.95 20.18 -19.72
N LYS A 872 5.27 19.03 -19.73
CA LYS A 872 5.93 17.72 -19.82
C LYS A 872 6.77 17.60 -21.10
N LYS A 873 6.22 18.01 -22.25
CA LYS A 873 6.94 18.01 -23.52
C LYS A 873 8.16 18.94 -23.49
N GLN A 874 8.01 20.16 -22.95
CA GLN A 874 9.15 21.07 -22.80
C GLN A 874 10.24 20.48 -21.89
N TRP A 875 9.83 19.79 -20.82
CA TRP A 875 10.79 19.17 -19.91
C TRP A 875 11.55 18.01 -20.56
N GLU A 876 10.88 17.19 -21.38
CA GLU A 876 11.53 16.13 -22.17
C GLU A 876 12.63 16.71 -23.08
N ASP A 877 12.38 17.87 -23.70
CA ASP A 877 13.36 18.59 -24.50
C ASP A 877 14.55 19.09 -23.66
N VAL A 878 14.30 19.64 -22.46
CA VAL A 878 15.36 20.05 -21.52
C VAL A 878 16.20 18.84 -21.10
N SER A 879 15.55 17.77 -20.66
CA SER A 879 16.21 16.54 -20.18
C SER A 879 17.06 15.91 -21.27
N THR A 880 16.56 15.85 -22.50
CA THR A 880 17.31 15.34 -23.65
C THR A 880 18.57 16.16 -23.90
N ARG A 881 18.49 17.50 -23.83
CA ARG A 881 19.66 18.37 -24.04
C ARG A 881 20.71 18.19 -22.95
N PHE A 882 20.31 17.99 -21.69
CA PHE A 882 21.26 17.66 -20.61
C PHE A 882 22.11 16.42 -20.94
N HIS A 883 21.49 15.35 -21.44
CA HIS A 883 22.18 14.09 -21.80
C HIS A 883 23.07 14.20 -23.05
N LEU A 884 22.82 15.20 -23.89
CA LEU A 884 23.66 15.51 -25.05
C LEU A 884 24.86 16.37 -24.66
N VAL A 885 24.69 17.30 -23.70
CA VAL A 885 25.72 18.26 -23.31
C VAL A 885 26.71 17.68 -22.28
N TYR A 886 26.22 17.04 -21.22
CA TYR A 886 27.06 16.63 -20.09
C TYR A 886 27.35 15.12 -20.07
N ALA A 887 28.56 14.76 -19.63
CA ALA A 887 28.93 13.36 -19.38
C ALA A 887 28.18 12.80 -18.16
N GLN A 888 27.92 13.64 -17.15
CA GLN A 888 27.14 13.33 -15.96
C GLN A 888 25.93 14.28 -15.85
N PRO A 889 24.85 14.05 -16.61
CA PRO A 889 23.74 14.99 -16.76
C PRO A 889 23.04 15.29 -15.42
N GLU A 890 22.89 14.30 -14.55
CA GLU A 890 22.27 14.48 -13.23
C GLU A 890 23.10 15.36 -12.30
N ALA A 891 24.43 15.23 -12.33
CA ALA A 891 25.33 16.06 -11.52
C ALA A 891 25.31 17.52 -12.00
N ALA A 892 25.35 17.71 -13.33
CA ALA A 892 25.26 19.04 -13.93
C ALA A 892 23.90 19.70 -13.66
N PHE A 893 22.81 18.94 -13.73
CA PHE A 893 21.48 19.43 -13.39
C PHE A 893 21.39 19.89 -11.93
N LYS A 894 21.95 19.11 -10.99
CA LYS A 894 22.04 19.50 -9.57
C LYS A 894 22.86 20.79 -9.37
N ALA A 895 23.93 20.97 -10.15
CA ALA A 895 24.77 22.17 -10.08
C ALA A 895 24.06 23.42 -10.64
N ILE A 896 23.29 23.28 -11.72
CA ILE A 896 22.50 24.35 -12.33
C ILE A 896 21.35 24.80 -11.41
N ASN A 897 20.82 23.90 -10.57
CA ASN A 897 19.83 24.21 -9.53
C ASN A 897 18.60 24.94 -10.09
N VAL A 898 17.88 24.27 -11.00
CA VAL A 898 16.69 24.82 -11.67
C VAL A 898 15.62 25.26 -10.67
N ASP A 899 15.52 24.64 -9.49
CA ASP A 899 14.60 25.08 -8.43
C ASP A 899 14.91 26.48 -7.88
N ALA A 900 16.18 26.88 -7.82
CA ALA A 900 16.55 28.25 -7.50
C ALA A 900 16.17 29.21 -8.63
N MET A 901 16.33 28.78 -9.88
CA MET A 901 15.93 29.56 -11.06
C MET A 901 14.41 29.79 -11.13
N ILE A 902 13.60 28.81 -10.72
CA ILE A 902 12.14 28.97 -10.63
C ILE A 902 11.77 30.03 -9.59
N LYS A 903 12.51 30.10 -8.48
CA LYS A 903 12.20 31.01 -7.36
C LYS A 903 12.74 32.42 -7.56
N ASP A 904 13.83 32.57 -8.31
CA ASP A 904 14.54 33.83 -8.48
C ASP A 904 14.94 34.05 -9.96
N HIS A 905 14.30 35.04 -10.58
CA HIS A 905 14.53 35.40 -11.98
C HIS A 905 15.95 35.93 -12.25
N SER A 906 16.60 36.58 -11.27
CA SER A 906 17.98 37.05 -11.41
C SER A 906 18.96 35.88 -11.40
N VAL A 907 18.73 34.90 -10.53
CA VAL A 907 19.48 33.64 -10.52
C VAL A 907 19.27 32.88 -11.82
N ALA A 908 18.04 32.84 -12.34
CA ALA A 908 17.74 32.23 -13.63
C ALA A 908 18.55 32.86 -14.77
N GLN A 909 18.49 34.19 -14.93
CA GLN A 909 19.21 34.90 -15.99
C GLN A 909 20.72 34.69 -15.91
N SER A 910 21.32 34.87 -14.73
CA SER A 910 22.77 34.70 -14.55
C SER A 910 23.22 33.25 -14.77
N THR A 911 22.41 32.27 -14.37
CA THR A 911 22.72 30.85 -14.58
C THR A 911 22.57 30.47 -16.06
N LEU A 912 21.52 30.92 -16.75
CA LEU A 912 21.34 30.70 -18.20
C LEU A 912 22.50 31.27 -19.02
N ALA A 913 22.95 32.48 -18.68
CA ALA A 913 24.12 33.10 -19.30
C ALA A 913 25.39 32.27 -19.07
N LYS A 914 25.60 31.74 -17.86
CA LYS A 914 26.72 30.85 -17.55
C LYS A 914 26.63 29.50 -18.26
N VAL A 915 25.43 28.92 -18.40
CA VAL A 915 25.24 27.68 -19.17
C VAL A 915 25.64 27.90 -20.62
N ALA A 916 25.29 29.05 -21.20
CA ALA A 916 25.64 29.37 -22.59
C ALA A 916 27.13 29.68 -22.80
N THR A 917 27.79 30.33 -21.84
CA THR A 917 29.17 30.86 -22.00
C THR A 917 30.26 30.01 -21.36
N ALA A 918 29.94 29.30 -20.26
CA ALA A 918 30.89 28.49 -19.49
C ALA A 918 30.21 27.20 -18.97
N PRO A 919 29.71 26.32 -19.87
CA PRO A 919 28.97 25.11 -19.47
C PRO A 919 29.81 24.14 -18.62
N ASP A 920 31.13 24.05 -18.85
CA ASP A 920 32.02 23.19 -18.05
C ASP A 920 32.04 23.53 -16.55
N SER A 921 31.59 24.74 -16.16
CA SER A 921 31.48 25.13 -14.74
C SER A 921 30.43 24.34 -13.96
N PHE A 922 29.45 23.75 -14.64
CA PHE A 922 28.39 22.95 -14.02
C PHE A 922 28.68 21.44 -14.06
N GLY A 923 29.62 21.00 -14.89
CA GLY A 923 30.00 19.59 -15.00
C GLY A 923 30.79 19.31 -16.25
N THR A 924 31.42 18.14 -16.30
CA THR A 924 32.20 17.74 -17.47
C THR A 924 31.30 17.56 -18.68
N LEU A 925 31.62 18.26 -19.76
CA LEU A 925 30.96 18.06 -21.05
C LEU A 925 31.23 16.65 -21.60
N LYS A 926 30.28 16.13 -22.37
CA LYS A 926 30.36 14.83 -23.01
C LYS A 926 31.49 14.79 -24.04
N GLY A 927 32.16 13.64 -24.16
CA GLY A 927 33.34 13.48 -25.02
C GLY A 927 34.62 14.14 -24.48
N LYS A 928 35.76 13.88 -25.13
CA LYS A 928 37.10 14.37 -24.74
C LYS A 928 37.75 15.15 -25.88
N THR A 929 38.60 16.11 -25.52
CA THR A 929 39.48 16.82 -26.45
C THR A 929 40.94 16.42 -26.21
N GLY A 930 41.80 16.57 -27.22
CA GLY A 930 43.24 16.33 -27.11
C GLY A 930 43.81 15.29 -28.08
N VAL A 931 45.14 15.18 -28.08
CA VAL A 931 45.92 14.36 -29.03
C VAL A 931 45.61 12.86 -28.89
N LEU A 932 45.27 12.41 -27.67
CA LEU A 932 44.92 11.02 -27.34
C LEU A 932 43.41 10.70 -27.38
N ALA A 933 42.55 11.66 -27.73
CA ALA A 933 41.10 11.44 -27.79
C ALA A 933 40.69 10.71 -29.07
N SER A 934 39.80 9.72 -28.96
CA SER A 934 39.31 8.97 -30.11
C SER A 934 38.43 9.83 -31.03
N ARG A 935 38.20 9.38 -32.28
CA ARG A 935 37.29 10.06 -33.21
C ARG A 935 35.87 10.15 -32.65
N ALA A 936 35.40 9.12 -31.93
CA ALA A 936 34.11 9.10 -31.26
C ALA A 936 34.06 10.13 -30.12
N ASP A 937 35.10 10.22 -29.29
CA ASP A 937 35.18 11.20 -28.19
C ASP A 937 35.12 12.65 -28.70
N ARG A 938 35.80 12.94 -29.82
CA ARG A 938 35.79 14.27 -30.44
C ARG A 938 34.41 14.61 -31.01
N GLN A 939 33.76 13.64 -31.68
CA GLN A 939 32.42 13.82 -32.24
C GLN A 939 31.37 14.04 -31.14
N ASP A 940 31.46 13.32 -30.02
CA ASP A 940 30.58 13.52 -28.86
C ASP A 940 30.80 14.90 -28.22
N ARG A 941 32.05 15.39 -28.20
CA ARG A 941 32.35 16.75 -27.73
C ARG A 941 31.79 17.82 -28.65
N GLU A 942 31.92 17.68 -29.97
CA GLU A 942 31.32 18.62 -30.94
C GLU A 942 29.80 18.67 -30.79
N LYS A 943 29.15 17.50 -30.66
CA LYS A 943 27.71 17.41 -30.40
C LYS A 943 27.35 18.08 -29.08
N ALA A 944 28.12 17.89 -28.02
CA ALA A 944 27.87 18.52 -26.73
C ALA A 944 27.89 20.06 -26.85
N ILE A 945 28.94 20.62 -27.44
CA ILE A 945 29.09 22.07 -27.64
C ILE A 945 27.95 22.63 -28.50
N ALA A 946 27.60 21.97 -29.60
CA ALA A 946 26.51 22.40 -30.47
C ALA A 946 25.13 22.43 -29.77
N ASN A 947 24.94 21.62 -28.73
CA ASN A 947 23.70 21.54 -27.98
C ASN A 947 23.62 22.53 -26.79
N VAL A 948 24.73 23.16 -26.39
CA VAL A 948 24.75 24.11 -25.25
C VAL A 948 23.77 25.29 -25.44
N PRO A 949 23.74 26.00 -26.58
CA PRO A 949 22.79 27.10 -26.78
C PRO A 949 21.33 26.62 -26.77
N ALA A 950 21.08 25.42 -27.29
CA ALA A 950 19.74 24.83 -27.27
C ALA A 950 19.30 24.45 -25.85
N LEU A 951 20.23 23.97 -25.00
CA LEU A 951 19.95 23.71 -23.60
C LEU A 951 19.51 24.98 -22.86
N ALA A 952 20.26 26.08 -23.02
CA ALA A 952 19.92 27.36 -22.39
C ALA A 952 18.55 27.88 -22.84
N ARG A 953 18.26 27.87 -24.15
CA ARG A 953 16.95 28.29 -24.70
C ARG A 953 15.79 27.42 -24.21
N ASN A 954 15.98 26.10 -24.16
CA ASN A 954 14.95 25.18 -23.69
C ASN A 954 14.66 25.39 -22.20
N LEU A 955 15.69 25.61 -21.38
CA LEU A 955 15.54 25.94 -19.96
C LEU A 955 14.80 27.26 -19.76
N GLU A 956 15.19 28.31 -20.49
CA GLU A 956 14.51 29.62 -20.44
C GLU A 956 13.04 29.49 -20.82
N ARG A 957 12.75 28.80 -21.91
CA ARG A 957 11.39 28.55 -22.38
C ARG A 957 10.56 27.80 -21.34
N TYR A 958 11.11 26.73 -20.76
CA TYR A 958 10.44 25.97 -19.71
C TYR A 958 10.12 26.83 -18.49
N LEU A 959 11.08 27.64 -18.01
CA LEU A 959 10.87 28.50 -16.85
C LEU A 959 9.75 29.51 -17.08
N ARG A 960 9.69 30.11 -18.27
CA ARG A 960 8.61 31.03 -18.64
C ARG A 960 7.25 30.34 -18.70
N GLU A 961 7.14 29.26 -19.47
CA GLU A 961 5.86 28.53 -19.62
C GLU A 961 5.38 27.96 -18.27
N ARG A 962 6.31 27.50 -17.42
CA ARG A 962 5.98 27.03 -16.07
C ARG A 962 5.43 28.17 -15.19
N ALA A 963 6.06 29.34 -15.20
CA ALA A 963 5.59 30.48 -14.40
C ALA A 963 4.19 30.94 -14.82
N GLU A 964 3.93 30.98 -16.13
CA GLU A 964 2.60 31.29 -16.68
C GLU A 964 1.54 30.27 -16.24
N ALA A 965 1.87 28.97 -16.33
CA ALA A 965 0.98 27.89 -15.91
C ALA A 965 0.75 27.90 -14.39
N GLU A 966 1.77 28.20 -13.59
CA GLU A 966 1.69 28.28 -12.12
C GLU A 966 0.74 29.39 -11.71
N MET A 967 0.90 30.61 -12.26
CA MET A 967 -0.01 31.72 -12.00
C MET A 967 -1.45 31.39 -12.40
N LYS A 968 -1.64 30.77 -13.57
CA LYS A 968 -2.96 30.35 -14.05
C LYS A 968 -3.61 29.35 -13.08
N HIS A 969 -2.92 28.26 -12.75
CA HIS A 969 -3.46 27.22 -11.90
C HIS A 969 -3.65 27.66 -10.45
N GLU A 970 -2.78 28.52 -9.93
CA GLU A 970 -2.94 29.12 -8.62
C GLU A 970 -4.19 30.02 -8.58
N THR A 971 -4.39 30.86 -9.60
CA THR A 971 -5.57 31.72 -9.70
C THR A 971 -6.85 30.88 -9.78
N GLU A 972 -6.86 29.85 -10.61
CA GLU A 972 -7.97 28.91 -10.74
C GLU A 972 -8.26 28.19 -9.41
N GLU A 973 -7.23 27.68 -8.73
CA GLU A 973 -7.37 26.95 -7.48
C GLU A 973 -7.81 27.88 -6.33
N ARG A 974 -7.25 29.08 -6.21
CA ARG A 974 -7.69 30.10 -5.24
C ARG A 974 -9.16 30.47 -5.48
N ALA A 975 -9.56 30.67 -6.73
CA ALA A 975 -10.95 30.99 -7.08
C ALA A 975 -11.90 29.85 -6.68
N VAL A 976 -11.53 28.58 -6.93
CA VAL A 976 -12.32 27.42 -6.50
C VAL A 976 -12.41 27.34 -4.97
N ARG A 977 -11.28 27.51 -4.26
CA ARG A 977 -11.25 27.47 -2.79
C ARG A 977 -12.05 28.59 -2.14
N LEU A 978 -11.97 29.79 -2.71
CA LEU A 978 -12.74 30.95 -2.24
C LEU A 978 -14.23 30.69 -2.38
N LYS A 979 -14.70 30.19 -3.54
CA LYS A 979 -16.11 29.85 -3.77
C LYS A 979 -16.62 28.86 -2.72
N VAL A 980 -15.91 27.75 -2.48
CA VAL A 980 -16.37 26.73 -1.53
C VAL A 980 -16.24 27.15 -0.06
N SER A 981 -15.45 28.19 0.23
CA SER A 981 -15.29 28.76 1.59
C SER A 981 -16.42 29.70 2.01
N VAL A 982 -17.29 30.11 1.09
CA VAL A 982 -18.44 30.99 1.39
C VAL A 982 -19.44 30.25 2.28
N ASP A 983 -19.78 30.83 3.43
CA ASP A 983 -20.87 30.34 4.28
C ASP A 983 -22.22 30.64 3.63
N ILE A 984 -23.14 29.67 3.73
CA ILE A 984 -24.54 29.92 3.39
C ILE A 984 -25.26 30.33 4.68
N PRO A 985 -25.78 31.57 4.77
CA PRO A 985 -26.36 32.09 5.99
C PRO A 985 -27.63 31.32 6.38
N GLU A 986 -27.91 31.27 7.69
CA GLU A 986 -29.18 30.78 8.18
C GLU A 986 -30.31 31.75 7.82
N LEU A 987 -31.46 31.20 7.43
CA LEU A 987 -32.67 31.97 7.14
C LEU A 987 -33.50 32.10 8.41
N SER A 988 -34.04 33.28 8.64
CA SER A 988 -35.06 33.55 9.63
C SER A 988 -36.30 32.69 9.38
N PRO A 989 -37.10 32.37 10.42
CA PRO A 989 -38.33 31.61 10.26
C PRO A 989 -39.29 32.21 9.21
N ALA A 990 -39.36 33.55 9.14
CA ALA A 990 -40.19 34.28 8.18
C ALA A 990 -39.68 34.14 6.73
N ALA A 991 -38.36 34.25 6.51
CA ALA A 991 -37.76 34.06 5.19
C ALA A 991 -37.87 32.60 4.71
N ARG A 992 -37.69 31.64 5.61
CA ARG A 992 -37.86 30.20 5.31
C ARG A 992 -39.29 29.87 4.88
N GLN A 993 -40.29 30.36 5.62
CA GLN A 993 -41.70 30.14 5.29
C GLN A 993 -42.08 30.78 3.93
N THR A 994 -41.53 31.97 3.65
CA THR A 994 -41.73 32.66 2.38
C THR A 994 -41.14 31.86 1.22
N LEU A 995 -39.93 31.33 1.39
CA LEU A 995 -39.24 30.53 0.38
C LEU A 995 -39.93 29.18 0.10
N GLU A 996 -40.51 28.56 1.14
CA GLU A 996 -41.34 27.35 0.99
C GLU A 996 -42.61 27.62 0.18
N ARG A 997 -43.29 28.75 0.41
CA ARG A 997 -44.46 29.14 -0.39
C ARG A 997 -44.10 29.44 -1.84
N VAL A 998 -42.96 30.08 -2.08
CA VAL A 998 -42.42 30.31 -3.43
C VAL A 998 -42.14 28.98 -4.13
N ARG A 999 -41.53 28.00 -3.45
CA ARG A 999 -41.32 26.65 -3.98
C ARG A 999 -42.66 26.00 -4.36
N ASP A 1000 -43.63 26.02 -3.46
CA ASP A 1000 -44.94 25.40 -3.70
C ASP A 1000 -45.70 26.08 -4.86
N ALA A 1001 -45.52 27.39 -5.04
CA ALA A 1001 -46.06 28.14 -6.17
C ALA A 1001 -45.37 27.78 -7.50
N ILE A 1002 -44.04 27.59 -7.49
CA ILE A 1002 -43.27 27.10 -8.65
C ILE A 1002 -43.73 25.69 -9.04
N ASP A 1003 -43.91 24.79 -8.06
CA ASP A 1003 -44.36 23.41 -8.29
C ASP A 1003 -45.80 23.33 -8.84
N ARG A 1004 -46.65 24.31 -8.50
CA ARG A 1004 -48.02 24.46 -9.03
C ARG A 1004 -48.11 25.25 -10.34
N ASN A 1005 -46.98 25.72 -10.88
CA ASN A 1005 -46.92 26.59 -12.06
C ASN A 1005 -47.72 27.91 -11.91
N ASP A 1006 -47.81 28.42 -10.67
CA ASP A 1006 -48.58 29.62 -10.27
C ASP A 1006 -47.65 30.64 -9.55
N LEU A 1007 -46.54 30.95 -10.21
CA LEU A 1007 -45.49 31.85 -9.73
C LEU A 1007 -45.94 33.29 -9.38
N PRO A 1008 -46.91 33.91 -10.09
CA PRO A 1008 -47.39 35.27 -9.75
C PRO A 1008 -47.92 35.39 -8.33
N ALA A 1009 -48.71 34.41 -7.86
CA ALA A 1009 -49.27 34.39 -6.50
C ALA A 1009 -48.19 34.20 -5.41
N GLY A 1010 -47.11 33.46 -5.71
CA GLY A 1010 -45.97 33.27 -4.80
C GLY A 1010 -45.05 34.50 -4.69
N LEU A 1011 -44.91 35.27 -5.76
CA LEU A 1011 -44.08 36.49 -5.83
C LEU A 1011 -44.71 37.68 -5.12
N GLU A 1012 -46.04 37.83 -5.18
CA GLU A 1012 -46.78 38.94 -4.56
C GLU A 1012 -46.63 38.96 -3.02
N TYR A 1013 -46.53 37.77 -2.41
CA TYR A 1013 -46.31 37.61 -0.97
C TYR A 1013 -44.84 37.77 -0.55
N ALA A 1014 -43.89 37.25 -1.34
CA ALA A 1014 -42.45 37.36 -1.06
C ALA A 1014 -41.92 38.81 -1.15
N LEU A 1015 -42.66 39.70 -1.83
CA LEU A 1015 -42.34 41.11 -2.00
C LEU A 1015 -43.05 42.03 -0.99
N ALA A 1016 -43.93 41.49 -0.13
CA ALA A 1016 -44.72 42.27 0.83
C ALA A 1016 -43.91 42.72 2.06
N ASP A 1017 -42.90 41.95 2.47
CA ASP A 1017 -42.00 42.29 3.58
C ASP A 1017 -40.60 42.65 3.06
N LYS A 1018 -40.23 43.93 3.22
CA LYS A 1018 -38.93 44.47 2.77
C LYS A 1018 -37.74 43.81 3.48
N MET A 1019 -37.88 43.39 4.73
CA MET A 1019 -36.78 42.75 5.47
C MET A 1019 -36.54 41.33 4.98
N VAL A 1020 -37.61 40.56 4.77
CA VAL A 1020 -37.54 39.20 4.19
C VAL A 1020 -36.96 39.24 2.77
N LYS A 1021 -37.35 40.23 1.97
CA LYS A 1021 -36.80 40.42 0.62
C LYS A 1021 -35.27 40.60 0.64
N VAL A 1022 -34.75 41.50 1.48
CA VAL A 1022 -33.30 41.76 1.59
C VAL A 1022 -32.56 40.50 2.08
N GLU A 1023 -33.14 39.75 3.01
CA GLU A 1023 -32.58 38.50 3.51
C GLU A 1023 -32.49 37.42 2.42
N LEU A 1024 -33.57 37.24 1.63
CA LEU A 1024 -33.60 36.30 0.51
C LEU A 1024 -32.63 36.71 -0.63
N GLU A 1025 -32.45 38.01 -0.89
CA GLU A 1025 -31.44 38.53 -1.82
C GLU A 1025 -30.01 38.23 -1.34
N GLY A 1026 -29.74 38.43 -0.05
CA GLY A 1026 -28.46 38.06 0.57
C GLY A 1026 -28.18 36.55 0.51
N PHE A 1027 -29.21 35.74 0.75
CA PHE A 1027 -29.16 34.28 0.63
C PHE A 1027 -28.92 33.83 -0.82
N ALA A 1028 -29.63 34.43 -1.79
CA ALA A 1028 -29.46 34.16 -3.22
C ALA A 1028 -28.03 34.47 -3.70
N LYS A 1029 -27.47 35.59 -3.21
CA LYS A 1029 -26.11 36.01 -3.51
C LYS A 1029 -25.08 35.01 -2.96
N ALA A 1030 -25.20 34.60 -1.69
CA ALA A 1030 -24.30 33.61 -1.09
C ALA A 1030 -24.36 32.24 -1.81
N VAL A 1031 -25.56 31.81 -2.21
CA VAL A 1031 -25.76 30.59 -3.00
C VAL A 1031 -25.10 30.70 -4.38
N ALA A 1032 -25.27 31.83 -5.07
CA ALA A 1032 -24.70 32.06 -6.39
C ALA A 1032 -23.16 32.13 -6.34
N GLU A 1033 -22.59 32.80 -5.33
CA GLU A 1033 -21.15 32.90 -5.11
C GLU A 1033 -20.53 31.53 -4.80
N ARG A 1034 -21.18 30.71 -3.97
CA ARG A 1034 -20.66 29.39 -3.57
C ARG A 1034 -20.80 28.32 -4.65
N PHE A 1035 -21.99 28.21 -5.23
CA PHE A 1035 -22.34 27.07 -6.07
C PHE A 1035 -22.46 27.42 -7.55
N GLY A 1036 -22.48 28.71 -7.91
CA GLY A 1036 -22.72 29.18 -9.27
C GLY A 1036 -24.19 29.43 -9.58
N GLU A 1037 -24.46 30.30 -10.55
CA GLU A 1037 -25.79 30.87 -10.80
C GLU A 1037 -26.85 29.95 -11.40
N ARG A 1038 -26.48 28.75 -11.88
CA ARG A 1038 -27.40 27.84 -12.58
C ARG A 1038 -27.36 26.39 -12.08
N THR A 1039 -26.62 26.12 -11.01
CA THR A 1039 -26.25 24.76 -10.59
C THR A 1039 -27.43 23.89 -10.17
N PHE A 1040 -28.47 24.47 -9.56
CA PHE A 1040 -29.66 23.76 -9.08
C PHE A 1040 -30.89 23.92 -9.99
N LEU A 1041 -30.75 24.56 -11.16
CA LEU A 1041 -31.84 24.73 -12.13
C LEU A 1041 -32.21 23.45 -12.92
N PRO A 1042 -31.25 22.59 -13.35
CA PRO A 1042 -31.57 21.40 -14.13
C PRO A 1042 -32.43 20.38 -13.37
N LEU A 1043 -33.21 19.57 -14.10
CA LEU A 1043 -34.01 18.46 -13.54
C LEU A 1043 -33.16 17.47 -12.72
N ALA A 1044 -31.90 17.27 -13.10
CA ALA A 1044 -30.97 16.40 -12.37
C ALA A 1044 -30.58 16.92 -10.97
N ALA A 1045 -30.95 18.16 -10.62
CA ALA A 1045 -30.77 18.74 -9.29
C ALA A 1045 -32.05 18.68 -8.44
N LYS A 1046 -33.08 17.93 -8.90
CA LYS A 1046 -34.39 17.90 -8.23
C LYS A 1046 -34.29 17.41 -6.80
N ASP A 1047 -33.53 16.34 -6.60
CA ASP A 1047 -33.39 15.63 -5.35
C ASP A 1047 -31.92 15.65 -4.88
N ALA A 1048 -31.71 15.47 -3.57
CA ALA A 1048 -30.42 15.59 -2.89
C ALA A 1048 -29.61 14.27 -2.87
N ASP A 1049 -29.77 13.44 -3.90
CA ASP A 1049 -29.19 12.09 -4.01
C ASP A 1049 -28.63 11.77 -5.41
N GLY A 1050 -28.72 12.72 -6.35
CA GLY A 1050 -28.23 12.58 -7.73
C GLY A 1050 -26.81 13.09 -7.98
N LYS A 1051 -26.36 13.01 -9.24
CA LYS A 1051 -25.03 13.44 -9.71
C LYS A 1051 -24.70 14.90 -9.38
N THR A 1052 -25.70 15.78 -9.36
CA THR A 1052 -25.53 17.19 -8.98
C THR A 1052 -25.19 17.33 -7.49
N PHE A 1053 -25.84 16.54 -6.62
CA PHE A 1053 -25.53 16.50 -5.19
C PHE A 1053 -24.12 15.97 -4.94
N GLU A 1054 -23.71 14.89 -5.62
CA GLU A 1054 -22.34 14.37 -5.55
C GLU A 1054 -21.29 15.41 -5.98
N THR A 1055 -21.58 16.14 -7.06
CA THR A 1055 -20.66 17.16 -7.59
C THR A 1055 -20.54 18.36 -6.65
N VAL A 1056 -21.66 18.84 -6.13
CA VAL A 1056 -21.71 20.01 -5.22
C VAL A 1056 -21.11 19.69 -3.85
N THR A 1057 -21.23 18.43 -3.39
CA THR A 1057 -20.71 18.00 -2.09
C THR A 1057 -19.31 17.37 -2.15
N ALA A 1058 -18.67 17.39 -3.32
CA ALA A 1058 -17.30 16.88 -3.49
C ALA A 1058 -16.32 17.65 -2.59
N GLY A 1059 -15.61 16.93 -1.71
CA GLY A 1059 -14.65 17.52 -0.77
C GLY A 1059 -15.23 18.03 0.56
N MET A 1060 -16.54 17.90 0.79
CA MET A 1060 -17.19 18.24 2.07
C MET A 1060 -17.10 17.11 3.10
N THR A 1061 -17.01 17.47 4.39
CA THR A 1061 -17.14 16.52 5.51
C THR A 1061 -18.56 15.96 5.61
N ALA A 1062 -18.74 14.82 6.28
CA ALA A 1062 -20.07 14.21 6.46
C ALA A 1062 -21.08 15.17 7.12
N GLY A 1063 -20.63 16.01 8.06
CA GLY A 1063 -21.46 17.06 8.66
C GLY A 1063 -21.90 18.12 7.65
N GLN A 1064 -20.96 18.64 6.85
CA GLN A 1064 -21.27 19.62 5.80
C GLN A 1064 -22.18 19.05 4.69
N LYS A 1065 -22.02 17.76 4.36
CA LYS A 1065 -22.93 17.10 3.41
C LYS A 1065 -24.36 17.04 3.93
N ALA A 1066 -24.54 16.74 5.21
CA ALA A 1066 -25.85 16.75 5.86
C ALA A 1066 -26.45 18.16 5.93
N GLU A 1067 -25.62 19.19 6.15
CA GLU A 1067 -26.01 20.60 6.08
C GLU A 1067 -26.54 20.96 4.68
N VAL A 1068 -25.79 20.63 3.61
CA VAL A 1068 -26.23 20.83 2.21
C VAL A 1068 -27.51 20.06 1.90
N GLN A 1069 -27.62 18.81 2.36
CA GLN A 1069 -28.80 17.98 2.14
C GLN A 1069 -30.05 18.58 2.80
N THR A 1070 -29.91 19.11 4.01
CA THR A 1070 -31.00 19.77 4.74
C THR A 1070 -31.38 21.10 4.09
N ALA A 1071 -30.41 21.83 3.58
CA ALA A 1071 -30.58 23.12 2.91
C ALA A 1071 -31.02 23.01 1.43
N TRP A 1072 -31.01 21.81 0.84
CA TRP A 1072 -31.09 21.58 -0.60
C TRP A 1072 -32.30 22.24 -1.26
N ASN A 1073 -33.48 22.04 -0.68
CA ASN A 1073 -34.74 22.57 -1.20
C ASN A 1073 -34.78 24.11 -1.15
N SER A 1074 -34.25 24.71 -0.09
CA SER A 1074 -34.15 26.16 0.05
C SER A 1074 -33.17 26.75 -0.96
N ILE A 1075 -32.00 26.14 -1.13
CA ILE A 1075 -30.98 26.56 -2.11
C ILE A 1075 -31.52 26.49 -3.55
N ARG A 1076 -32.28 25.45 -3.87
CA ARG A 1076 -32.90 25.29 -5.19
C ARG A 1076 -34.01 26.30 -5.43
N ALA A 1077 -34.93 26.47 -4.47
CA ALA A 1077 -36.05 27.40 -4.57
C ALA A 1077 -35.58 28.85 -4.76
N ILE A 1078 -34.54 29.28 -4.03
CA ILE A 1078 -34.02 30.64 -4.18
C ILE A 1078 -33.38 30.87 -5.56
N GLN A 1079 -32.71 29.86 -6.11
CA GLN A 1079 -32.09 29.97 -7.41
C GLN A 1079 -33.11 30.00 -8.56
N GLN A 1080 -34.22 29.25 -8.43
CA GLN A 1080 -35.35 29.33 -9.35
C GLN A 1080 -36.02 30.71 -9.30
N LEU A 1081 -36.23 31.25 -8.09
CA LEU A 1081 -36.76 32.60 -7.90
C LEU A 1081 -35.86 33.67 -8.55
N ALA A 1082 -34.54 33.61 -8.31
CA ALA A 1082 -33.58 34.54 -8.89
C ALA A 1082 -33.47 34.41 -10.43
N ALA A 1083 -33.64 33.22 -11.00
CA ALA A 1083 -33.70 33.01 -12.45
C ALA A 1083 -34.99 33.62 -13.05
N HIS A 1084 -36.13 33.47 -12.38
CA HIS A 1084 -37.40 34.05 -12.81
C HIS A 1084 -37.38 35.59 -12.75
N GLN A 1085 -36.88 36.18 -11.66
CA GLN A 1085 -36.74 37.63 -11.53
C GLN A 1085 -35.87 38.22 -12.66
N ARG A 1086 -34.73 37.60 -12.97
CA ARG A 1086 -33.88 38.01 -14.09
C ARG A 1086 -34.60 37.93 -15.44
N THR A 1087 -35.42 36.91 -15.64
CA THR A 1087 -36.21 36.75 -16.88
C THR A 1087 -37.30 37.82 -16.99
N ALA A 1088 -37.99 38.14 -15.89
CA ALA A 1088 -38.98 39.20 -15.84
C ALA A 1088 -38.37 40.59 -16.05
N GLU A 1089 -37.21 40.87 -15.45
CA GLU A 1089 -36.45 42.11 -15.67
C GLU A 1089 -35.97 42.23 -17.11
N ALA A 1090 -35.44 41.15 -17.70
CA ALA A 1090 -35.02 41.14 -19.10
C ALA A 1090 -36.20 41.37 -20.06
N LEU A 1091 -37.38 40.79 -19.78
CA LEU A 1091 -38.62 41.02 -20.53
C LEU A 1091 -39.09 42.47 -20.40
N LYS A 1092 -39.07 43.03 -19.19
CA LYS A 1092 -39.43 44.43 -18.92
C LYS A 1092 -38.46 45.40 -19.62
N GLN A 1093 -37.16 45.13 -19.58
CA GLN A 1093 -36.15 45.91 -20.32
C GLN A 1093 -36.37 45.80 -21.84
N ALA A 1094 -36.67 44.59 -22.34
CA ALA A 1094 -37.00 44.38 -23.75
C ALA A 1094 -38.29 45.11 -24.17
N GLU A 1095 -39.33 45.10 -23.34
CA GLU A 1095 -40.57 45.88 -23.56
C GLU A 1095 -40.33 47.39 -23.49
N THR A 1096 -39.52 47.86 -22.54
CA THR A 1096 -39.15 49.28 -22.42
C THR A 1096 -38.36 49.73 -23.65
N LEU A 1097 -37.43 48.90 -24.14
CA LEU A 1097 -36.71 49.12 -25.41
C LEU A 1097 -37.66 49.09 -26.62
N ARG A 1098 -38.73 48.26 -26.58
CA ARG A 1098 -39.75 48.15 -27.63
C ARG A 1098 -40.71 49.34 -27.63
N GLN A 1099 -41.13 49.84 -26.46
CA GLN A 1099 -41.95 51.04 -26.28
C GLN A 1099 -41.16 52.31 -26.60
N ALA A 1100 -39.87 52.39 -26.24
CA ALA A 1100 -38.98 53.47 -26.68
C ALA A 1100 -38.82 53.49 -28.21
N LYS A 1101 -38.80 52.31 -28.86
CA LYS A 1101 -38.83 52.18 -30.33
C LYS A 1101 -40.19 52.53 -30.96
N SER A 1102 -41.31 52.26 -30.29
CA SER A 1102 -42.66 52.54 -30.83
C SER A 1102 -43.12 53.98 -30.58
N GLN A 1103 -42.68 54.63 -29.51
CA GLN A 1103 -42.93 56.06 -29.26
C GLN A 1103 -42.12 56.97 -30.19
N GLY A 1104 -41.04 56.48 -30.81
CA GLY A 1104 -40.36 57.17 -31.92
C GLY A 1104 -41.11 57.12 -33.26
N LEU A 1105 -42.25 56.42 -33.35
CA LEU A 1105 -43.04 56.27 -34.58
C LEU A 1105 -44.49 56.81 -34.47
N SER A 1106 -44.81 57.53 -33.38
CA SER A 1106 -46.09 58.21 -33.23
C SER A 1106 -45.94 59.55 -32.52
N LEU A 1107 -45.25 60.49 -33.18
CA LEU A 1107 -45.51 61.93 -33.15
C LEU A 1107 -44.79 62.55 -34.37
N LYS A 1108 -45.46 63.52 -34.98
CA LYS A 1108 -45.01 64.34 -36.12
C LYS A 1108 -43.62 64.95 -35.94
#